data_AF-A0A812TDE2-F1
#
_entry.id   AF-A0A812TDE2-F1
#
_cell.length_a   1.000
_cell.length_b   1.000
_cell.length_c   1.000
_cell.angle_alpha   90.00
_cell.angle_beta   90.00
_cell.angle_gamma   90.00
#
_symmetry.space_group_name_H-M   'P 1'
#
loop_
_entity.id
_entity.type
_entity.pdbx_description
1 polymer ?
#
loop_
_entity_poly.entity_id
_entity_poly.type
_entity_poly.pdbx_seq_one_letter_code
_entity_poly.pdbx_strand_id
1 'polypeptide(L)'
;MSSVDAVLLQFGLGAAALVLRYFSRPFVYCCQRCTACIWNCLCCLCVYKRKRAASLEEGAQEPAPGKCMQLKRFLFTHAAVRWYWFHLAIQLGFLSREYQVISVASQGVWPSEVLLSYSALWLTYAVVFVEVCHFSSVRNKDVVTKITVDGLLDMLLLPVNIGFFGHLCVRKLALQSDGHSLHIISTIMESSEIWEAWALWSVLGLFVTVVDVESRRDPAHQEFAVPFRNLSLQGVRTWVFMIIIITATRLVMIGVLQSRAPTLCFWASKTCTSCNELYDQNIHLAAAAVNFILCSFALAFVFTFEHSFDQYLSKIGPFWKFWGVKGVVSVTYFQWLVLTYGPLNLDDKRIYELHCLLCTVEMPVLAVLHATCAYPYGKPWLNYLLQLQQQDMSEQEAITERTSRFRFTEFNVDFTISTRSCGPETWVLLFYALFWSLGCFASHEFVVFLLPVAHEVQGPQPPIYYATCNAEGDIAHFLAGSELHFQIRNDTVEKHRLPGVAGAWLPLCGKAALDCEPGFHGAPALRCSPRGKYEPTGLCKPIRCGQPGEEVGHARLHKSDLVIREWTSDMVISYECIRGFVGKIRAKCGKEGRWTFTGECTEVLCPDPPTIARAKPLLEPSELENRTWQAGMSLRYQCLDPFVGIITARCEDDGNFVLHGRCLAFCKTPPAVPNAIADYNNSVAGIGWSEGMRVKYDCSPGWSGTVFATCREDGQYSVEGSCKAQCPDLNKILHDTYGASWADVISVNRSHSLDLTGSGEADIVALACAPGLTGLPFAACQEGSWQ
;
A
#
# COMPACT_ATOMS: atom_id res chain seq x y z
N MET A 1 19.47 -15.43 -2.86
CA MET A 1 20.12 -15.84 -4.12
C MET A 1 19.24 -16.89 -4.77
N SER A 2 18.92 -16.72 -6.05
CA SER A 2 17.80 -17.39 -6.72
C SER A 2 18.27 -18.45 -7.71
N SER A 3 17.37 -19.29 -8.20
CA SER A 3 17.63 -20.27 -9.28
C SER A 3 18.18 -19.62 -10.57
N VAL A 4 18.03 -18.29 -10.72
CA VAL A 4 18.68 -17.49 -11.76
C VAL A 4 20.19 -17.52 -11.61
N ASP A 5 20.71 -17.50 -10.38
CA ASP A 5 22.15 -17.55 -10.10
C ASP A 5 22.73 -18.91 -10.51
N ALA A 6 21.97 -20.00 -10.34
CA ALA A 6 22.35 -21.33 -10.82
C ALA A 6 22.44 -21.38 -12.36
N VAL A 7 21.48 -20.75 -13.04
CA VAL A 7 21.44 -20.66 -14.50
C VAL A 7 22.55 -19.74 -15.02
N LEU A 8 22.76 -18.57 -14.42
CA LEU A 8 23.88 -17.69 -14.73
C LEU A 8 25.23 -18.35 -14.48
N LEU A 9 25.35 -19.16 -13.44
CA LEU A 9 26.57 -19.91 -13.17
C LEU A 9 26.78 -21.00 -14.21
N GLN A 10 25.74 -21.78 -14.54
CA GLN A 10 25.84 -22.79 -15.60
C GLN A 10 26.12 -22.17 -16.97
N PHE A 11 25.54 -21.01 -17.28
CA PHE A 11 25.87 -20.24 -18.47
C PHE A 11 27.26 -19.66 -18.43
N GLY A 12 27.69 -19.09 -17.31
CA GLY A 12 29.05 -18.57 -17.15
C GLY A 12 30.09 -19.67 -17.29
N LEU A 13 29.82 -20.85 -16.75
CA LEU A 13 30.68 -22.03 -16.86
C LEU A 13 30.61 -22.67 -18.24
N GLY A 14 29.44 -22.71 -18.87
CA GLY A 14 29.26 -23.16 -20.26
C GLY A 14 29.95 -22.22 -21.26
N ALA A 15 29.80 -20.91 -21.06
CA ALA A 15 30.51 -19.87 -21.81
C ALA A 15 32.01 -19.94 -21.54
N ALA A 16 32.45 -20.23 -20.31
CA ALA A 16 33.86 -20.47 -20.01
C ALA A 16 34.37 -21.74 -20.73
N ALA A 17 33.60 -22.82 -20.77
CA ALA A 17 33.93 -24.02 -21.54
C ALA A 17 34.00 -23.72 -23.05
N LEU A 18 33.15 -22.83 -23.55
CA LEU A 18 33.09 -22.36 -24.93
C LEU A 18 34.28 -21.45 -25.28
N VAL A 19 34.64 -20.54 -24.38
CA VAL A 19 35.86 -19.73 -24.44
C VAL A 19 37.07 -20.66 -24.42
N LEU A 20 37.12 -21.63 -23.51
CA LEU A 20 38.20 -22.63 -23.47
C LEU A 20 38.28 -23.40 -24.78
N ARG A 21 37.16 -23.75 -25.40
CA ARG A 21 37.14 -24.43 -26.70
C ARG A 21 37.72 -23.55 -27.81
N TYR A 22 37.23 -22.33 -28.00
CA TYR A 22 37.66 -21.46 -29.11
C TYR A 22 39.01 -20.79 -28.90
N PHE A 23 39.31 -20.36 -27.68
CA PHE A 23 40.57 -19.70 -27.36
C PHE A 23 41.72 -20.69 -27.14
N SER A 24 41.46 -22.01 -26.99
CA SER A 24 42.53 -23.02 -26.89
C SER A 24 43.51 -23.04 -28.07
N ARG A 25 43.16 -22.47 -29.24
CA ARG A 25 44.06 -22.40 -30.40
C ARG A 25 44.91 -21.12 -30.43
N PRO A 26 44.33 -19.91 -30.53
CA PRO A 26 45.12 -18.67 -30.60
C PRO A 26 45.73 -18.26 -29.26
N PHE A 27 45.06 -18.53 -28.13
CA PHE A 27 45.56 -18.16 -26.80
C PHE A 27 46.71 -19.06 -26.35
N VAL A 28 46.70 -20.35 -26.69
CA VAL A 28 47.86 -21.23 -26.42
C VAL A 28 49.05 -20.82 -27.28
N TYR A 29 48.84 -20.49 -28.57
CA TYR A 29 49.92 -19.95 -29.42
C TYR A 29 50.45 -18.60 -28.92
N CYS A 30 49.56 -17.69 -28.51
CA CYS A 30 49.93 -16.36 -28.02
C CYS A 30 50.57 -16.42 -26.61
N CYS A 31 50.01 -17.17 -25.66
CA CYS A 31 50.62 -17.40 -24.35
C CYS A 31 51.91 -18.22 -24.44
N GLN A 32 52.05 -19.19 -25.34
CA GLN A 32 53.34 -19.87 -25.55
C GLN A 32 54.39 -18.87 -26.06
N ARG A 33 54.04 -17.97 -26.99
CA ARG A 33 54.94 -16.88 -27.44
C ARG A 33 55.25 -15.87 -26.33
N CYS A 34 54.23 -15.37 -25.61
CA CYS A 34 54.40 -14.36 -24.56
C CYS A 34 55.10 -14.90 -23.31
N THR A 35 54.80 -16.13 -22.88
CA THR A 35 55.50 -16.76 -21.74
C THR A 35 56.90 -17.22 -22.12
N ALA A 36 57.17 -17.59 -23.38
CA ALA A 36 58.53 -17.75 -23.86
C ALA A 36 59.30 -16.42 -23.84
N CYS A 37 58.66 -15.30 -24.20
CA CYS A 37 59.28 -13.97 -24.19
C CYS A 37 59.57 -13.44 -22.77
N ILE A 38 58.59 -13.51 -21.86
CA ILE A 38 58.73 -13.08 -20.46
C ILE A 38 59.73 -13.98 -19.71
N TRP A 39 59.72 -15.28 -19.98
CA TRP A 39 60.63 -16.21 -19.32
C TRP A 39 62.04 -16.20 -19.93
N ASN A 40 62.22 -15.92 -21.23
CA ASN A 40 63.54 -15.62 -21.79
C ASN A 40 64.10 -14.32 -21.19
N CYS A 41 63.26 -13.32 -20.90
CA CYS A 41 63.67 -12.14 -20.13
C CYS A 41 64.10 -12.50 -18.68
N LEU A 42 63.34 -13.36 -17.98
CA LEU A 42 63.68 -13.80 -16.62
C LEU A 42 64.89 -14.75 -16.57
N CYS A 43 65.05 -15.65 -17.55
CA CYS A 43 66.22 -16.51 -17.70
C CYS A 43 67.46 -15.71 -18.11
N CYS A 44 67.34 -14.68 -18.95
CA CYS A 44 68.43 -13.74 -19.22
C CYS A 44 68.85 -12.98 -17.95
N LEU A 45 67.92 -12.61 -17.06
CA LEU A 45 68.24 -12.01 -15.76
C LEU A 45 68.95 -13.01 -14.81
N CYS A 46 68.57 -14.30 -14.84
CA CYS A 46 69.27 -15.35 -14.09
C CYS A 46 70.67 -15.67 -14.66
N VAL A 47 70.85 -15.68 -15.98
CA VAL A 47 72.16 -15.86 -16.63
C VAL A 47 73.05 -14.63 -16.41
N TYR A 48 72.49 -13.42 -16.40
CA TYR A 48 73.23 -12.19 -16.10
C TYR A 48 73.71 -12.14 -14.64
N LYS A 49 72.94 -12.66 -13.68
CA LYS A 49 73.42 -12.84 -12.29
C LYS A 49 74.45 -13.96 -12.15
N ARG A 50 74.39 -15.03 -12.96
CA ARG A 50 75.35 -16.14 -12.88
C ARG A 50 76.69 -15.82 -13.55
N LYS A 51 76.72 -15.00 -14.60
CA LYS A 51 77.96 -14.52 -15.24
C LYS A 51 78.78 -13.55 -14.38
N ARG A 52 78.22 -12.99 -13.30
CA ARG A 52 78.97 -12.17 -12.33
C ARG A 52 79.60 -12.99 -11.19
N ALA A 53 79.31 -14.28 -11.10
CA ALA A 53 79.83 -15.18 -10.08
C ALA A 53 80.74 -16.29 -10.64
N ALA A 54 80.91 -16.38 -11.97
CA ALA A 54 81.76 -17.36 -12.61
C ALA A 54 82.88 -16.64 -13.39
N SER A 55 83.87 -16.13 -12.66
CA SER A 55 85.15 -15.69 -13.22
C SER A 55 86.34 -16.47 -12.63
N LEU A 56 86.11 -17.67 -12.11
CA LEU A 56 87.14 -18.60 -11.66
C LEU A 56 86.56 -20.00 -11.68
N GLU A 57 86.89 -20.75 -12.73
CA GLU A 57 87.04 -22.21 -12.83
C GLU A 57 86.70 -22.64 -14.26
N GLU A 58 87.76 -22.92 -15.02
CA GLU A 58 87.70 -23.62 -16.29
C GLU A 58 87.44 -25.10 -16.04
N GLY A 59 86.41 -25.65 -16.70
CA GLY A 59 86.20 -27.08 -16.83
C GLY A 59 84.98 -27.62 -16.08
N ALA A 60 83.78 -27.41 -16.61
CA ALA A 60 82.64 -28.23 -16.24
C ALA A 60 81.59 -28.33 -17.36
N GLN A 61 81.25 -29.57 -17.68
CA GLN A 61 80.26 -30.04 -18.65
C GLN A 61 78.90 -29.33 -18.53
N GLU A 62 78.24 -29.15 -19.69
CA GLU A 62 76.90 -28.56 -19.82
C GLU A 62 75.89 -29.23 -18.86
N PRO A 63 75.17 -28.46 -18.02
CA PRO A 63 74.17 -29.03 -17.14
C PRO A 63 72.90 -29.37 -17.93
N ALA A 64 72.46 -30.63 -17.80
CA ALA A 64 71.22 -31.12 -18.37
C ALA A 64 70.01 -30.23 -17.98
N PRO A 65 69.04 -30.02 -18.89
CA PRO A 65 67.88 -29.16 -18.63
C PRO A 65 67.09 -29.66 -17.40
N GLY A 66 67.06 -28.83 -16.37
CA GLY A 66 66.56 -29.19 -15.05
C GLY A 66 65.07 -29.54 -14.98
N LYS A 67 64.73 -30.41 -14.02
CA LYS A 67 63.40 -30.96 -13.67
C LYS A 67 62.24 -29.94 -13.66
N CYS A 68 62.53 -28.65 -13.47
CA CYS A 68 61.54 -27.56 -13.52
C CYS A 68 60.94 -27.34 -14.93
N MET A 69 61.73 -27.52 -15.99
CA MET A 69 61.24 -27.43 -17.37
C MET A 69 60.36 -28.62 -17.74
N GLN A 70 60.67 -29.81 -17.20
CA GLN A 70 59.83 -31.01 -17.34
C GLN A 70 58.50 -30.88 -16.59
N LEU A 71 58.49 -30.31 -15.38
CA LEU A 71 57.24 -30.06 -14.63
C LEU A 71 56.35 -29.01 -15.31
N LYS A 72 56.94 -27.95 -15.88
CA LYS A 72 56.21 -26.94 -16.69
C LYS A 72 55.62 -27.55 -17.95
N ARG A 73 56.39 -28.38 -18.67
CA ARG A 73 55.91 -29.08 -19.87
C ARG A 73 54.81 -30.07 -19.48
N PHE A 74 54.98 -30.81 -18.38
CA PHE A 74 54.00 -31.76 -17.86
C PHE A 74 52.68 -31.07 -17.48
N LEU A 75 52.75 -30.00 -16.67
CA LEU A 75 51.56 -29.25 -16.26
C LEU A 75 50.87 -28.56 -17.45
N PHE A 76 51.57 -27.91 -18.39
CA PHE A 76 50.91 -27.21 -19.51
C PHE A 76 50.47 -28.11 -20.66
N THR A 77 51.15 -29.24 -20.92
CA THR A 77 50.69 -30.20 -21.95
C THR A 77 49.55 -31.08 -21.44
N HIS A 78 49.50 -31.38 -20.13
CA HIS A 78 48.40 -32.15 -19.54
C HIS A 78 47.24 -31.27 -19.03
N ALA A 79 47.47 -29.98 -18.74
CA ALA A 79 46.41 -28.99 -18.50
C ALA A 79 45.82 -28.39 -19.78
N ALA A 80 45.92 -29.08 -20.91
CA ALA A 80 44.92 -28.93 -21.97
C ALA A 80 43.59 -29.48 -21.44
N VAL A 81 43.01 -28.76 -20.47
CA VAL A 81 41.79 -29.12 -19.74
C VAL A 81 40.75 -29.51 -20.78
N ARG A 82 40.37 -30.79 -20.75
CA ARG A 82 39.34 -31.34 -21.60
C ARG A 82 38.02 -30.72 -21.15
N TRP A 83 37.56 -29.72 -21.88
CA TRP A 83 36.40 -28.90 -21.54
C TRP A 83 35.15 -29.75 -21.21
N TYR A 84 34.98 -30.90 -21.87
CA TYR A 84 33.85 -31.81 -21.64
C TYR A 84 33.93 -32.57 -20.29
N TRP A 85 35.13 -32.90 -19.81
CA TRP A 85 35.29 -33.50 -18.47
C TRP A 85 34.99 -32.48 -17.38
N PHE A 86 35.42 -31.24 -17.61
CA PHE A 86 35.08 -30.11 -16.74
C PHE A 86 33.57 -29.87 -16.72
N HIS A 87 32.92 -29.91 -17.90
CA HIS A 87 31.47 -29.77 -18.03
C HIS A 87 30.71 -30.89 -17.29
N LEU A 88 31.11 -32.16 -17.46
CA LEU A 88 30.49 -33.28 -16.74
C LEU A 88 30.72 -33.23 -15.23
N ALA A 89 31.88 -32.75 -14.77
CA ALA A 89 32.14 -32.55 -13.34
C ALA A 89 31.25 -31.45 -12.75
N ILE A 90 31.04 -30.36 -13.49
CA ILE A 90 30.11 -29.29 -13.13
C ILE A 90 28.69 -29.82 -13.03
N GLN A 91 28.24 -30.59 -14.03
CA GLN A 91 26.90 -31.19 -14.03
C GLN A 91 26.70 -32.15 -12.85
N LEU A 92 27.73 -32.91 -12.47
CA LEU A 92 27.70 -33.75 -11.27
C LEU A 92 27.60 -32.92 -9.99
N GLY A 93 28.34 -31.81 -9.90
CA GLY A 93 28.25 -30.87 -8.79
C GLY A 93 26.85 -30.28 -8.64
N PHE A 94 26.22 -29.91 -9.76
CA PHE A 94 24.83 -29.46 -9.78
C PHE A 94 23.85 -30.57 -9.37
N LEU A 95 23.98 -31.79 -9.89
CA LEU A 95 23.17 -32.94 -9.49
C LEU A 95 23.21 -33.18 -7.97
N SER A 96 24.40 -33.13 -7.38
CA SER A 96 24.61 -33.28 -5.93
C SER A 96 23.99 -32.11 -5.16
N ARG A 97 24.14 -30.87 -5.65
CA ARG A 97 23.48 -29.70 -5.04
C ARG A 97 21.95 -29.84 -5.09
N GLU A 98 21.37 -30.24 -6.21
CA GLU A 98 19.93 -30.38 -6.35
C GLU A 98 19.37 -31.43 -5.38
N TYR A 99 20.09 -32.54 -5.15
CA TYR A 99 19.74 -33.49 -4.09
C TYR A 99 19.59 -32.80 -2.71
N GLN A 100 20.58 -31.97 -2.34
CA GLN A 100 20.55 -31.23 -1.08
C GLN A 100 19.37 -30.25 -1.04
N VAL A 101 19.18 -29.46 -2.09
CA VAL A 101 18.08 -28.49 -2.19
C VAL A 101 16.72 -29.18 -2.08
N ILE A 102 16.49 -30.28 -2.81
CA ILE A 102 15.25 -31.04 -2.76
C ILE A 102 15.04 -31.63 -1.36
N SER A 103 16.08 -32.24 -0.78
CA SER A 103 15.98 -32.85 0.56
C SER A 103 15.56 -31.85 1.64
N VAL A 104 16.09 -30.62 1.57
CA VAL A 104 15.77 -29.56 2.53
C VAL A 104 14.40 -28.93 2.21
N ALA A 105 14.14 -28.59 0.94
CA ALA A 105 12.89 -27.92 0.53
C ALA A 105 11.65 -28.81 0.69
N SER A 106 11.79 -30.13 0.49
CA SER A 106 10.68 -31.09 0.58
C SER A 106 10.47 -31.68 1.98
N GLN A 107 11.24 -31.21 2.98
CA GLN A 107 11.22 -31.75 4.35
C GLN A 107 11.43 -33.29 4.38
N GLY A 108 12.15 -33.84 3.39
CA GLY A 108 12.41 -35.27 3.25
C GLY A 108 11.39 -36.08 2.45
N VAL A 109 10.26 -35.51 2.01
CA VAL A 109 9.24 -36.24 1.22
C VAL A 109 9.15 -35.68 -0.20
N TRP A 110 9.70 -36.42 -1.17
CA TRP A 110 9.87 -35.92 -2.53
C TRP A 110 8.58 -36.08 -3.35
N PRO A 111 8.09 -35.03 -4.03
CA PRO A 111 7.01 -35.16 -5.01
C PRO A 111 7.39 -36.11 -6.14
N SER A 112 6.42 -36.85 -6.65
CA SER A 112 6.63 -37.88 -7.69
C SER A 112 7.25 -37.33 -8.98
N GLU A 113 6.86 -36.11 -9.34
CA GLU A 113 7.29 -35.36 -10.51
C GLU A 113 8.78 -34.97 -10.38
N VAL A 114 9.18 -34.52 -9.19
CA VAL A 114 10.56 -34.16 -8.88
C VAL A 114 11.44 -35.41 -8.85
N LEU A 115 10.97 -36.50 -8.22
CA LEU A 115 11.69 -37.77 -8.18
C LEU A 115 11.88 -38.36 -9.59
N LEU A 116 10.83 -38.34 -10.41
CA LEU A 116 10.86 -38.86 -11.78
C LEU A 116 11.82 -38.05 -12.66
N SER A 117 11.71 -36.72 -12.65
CA SER A 117 12.60 -35.84 -13.42
C SER A 117 14.08 -35.96 -12.97
N TYR A 118 14.33 -36.05 -11.65
CA TYR A 118 15.68 -36.22 -11.12
C TYR A 118 16.30 -37.58 -11.51
N SER A 119 15.50 -38.65 -11.44
CA SER A 119 15.92 -39.99 -11.84
C SER A 119 16.23 -40.07 -13.33
N ALA A 120 15.39 -39.44 -14.16
CA ALA A 120 15.64 -39.32 -15.60
C ALA A 120 16.95 -38.58 -15.87
N LEU A 121 17.21 -37.45 -15.19
CA LEU A 121 18.45 -36.70 -15.36
C LEU A 121 19.70 -37.53 -15.00
N TRP A 122 19.67 -38.31 -13.91
CA TRP A 122 20.76 -39.21 -13.57
C TRP A 122 21.01 -40.29 -14.63
N LEU A 123 19.93 -40.86 -15.17
CA LEU A 123 20.03 -41.84 -16.25
C LEU A 123 20.64 -41.22 -17.50
N THR A 124 20.21 -40.02 -17.89
CA THR A 124 20.80 -39.25 -18.99
C THR A 124 22.29 -39.00 -18.74
N TYR A 125 22.65 -38.54 -17.54
CA TYR A 125 24.04 -38.29 -17.16
C TYR A 125 24.90 -39.55 -17.30
N ALA A 126 24.42 -40.69 -16.81
CA ALA A 126 25.15 -41.96 -16.87
C ALA A 126 25.41 -42.41 -18.32
N VAL A 127 24.39 -42.35 -19.19
CA VAL A 127 24.55 -42.70 -20.62
C VAL A 127 25.54 -41.77 -21.30
N VAL A 128 25.41 -40.46 -21.10
CA VAL A 128 26.31 -39.46 -21.69
C VAL A 128 27.74 -39.63 -21.17
N PHE A 129 27.92 -39.90 -19.88
CA PHE A 129 29.24 -40.14 -19.27
C PHE A 129 29.97 -41.33 -19.91
N VAL A 130 29.27 -42.44 -20.14
CA VAL A 130 29.84 -43.63 -20.81
C VAL A 130 30.28 -43.30 -22.23
N GLU A 131 29.46 -42.60 -23.00
CA GLU A 131 29.83 -42.21 -24.36
C GLU A 131 31.01 -41.22 -24.37
N VAL A 132 31.02 -40.25 -23.46
CA VAL A 132 32.16 -39.33 -23.33
C VAL A 132 33.45 -40.10 -22.97
N CYS A 133 33.41 -41.13 -22.11
CA CYS A 133 34.55 -42.03 -21.88
C CYS A 133 35.05 -42.65 -23.19
N HIS A 134 34.16 -43.23 -23.98
CA HIS A 134 34.50 -43.88 -25.25
C HIS A 134 35.16 -42.90 -26.23
N PHE A 135 34.55 -41.74 -26.47
CA PHE A 135 35.08 -40.74 -27.40
C PHE A 135 36.35 -40.05 -26.88
N SER A 136 36.49 -39.91 -25.56
CA SER A 136 37.70 -39.35 -24.94
C SER A 136 38.94 -40.21 -25.22
N SER A 137 38.79 -41.53 -25.32
CA SER A 137 39.88 -42.47 -25.66
C SER A 137 40.43 -42.23 -27.08
N VAL A 138 39.56 -41.93 -28.05
CA VAL A 138 39.93 -41.76 -29.46
C VAL A 138 40.49 -40.37 -29.75
N ARG A 139 40.04 -39.36 -29.01
CA ARG A 139 40.44 -37.96 -29.17
C ARG A 139 41.95 -37.72 -29.14
N ASN A 140 42.71 -38.56 -28.44
CA ASN A 140 44.14 -38.37 -28.18
C ASN A 140 45.08 -38.69 -29.35
N LYS A 141 44.57 -39.23 -30.46
CA LYS A 141 45.42 -39.70 -31.55
C LYS A 141 46.04 -38.56 -32.34
N ASP A 142 45.24 -37.61 -32.83
CA ASP A 142 45.69 -36.51 -33.70
C ASP A 142 44.93 -35.19 -33.46
N VAL A 143 45.52 -34.06 -33.88
CA VAL A 143 44.89 -32.71 -33.80
C VAL A 143 43.57 -32.63 -34.56
N VAL A 144 43.47 -33.39 -35.65
CA VAL A 144 42.33 -33.45 -36.55
C VAL A 144 41.17 -34.21 -35.92
N THR A 145 41.48 -35.41 -35.43
CA THR A 145 40.60 -36.26 -34.62
C THR A 145 39.98 -35.48 -33.47
N LYS A 146 40.75 -34.56 -32.87
CA LYS A 146 40.24 -33.68 -31.80
C LYS A 146 39.11 -32.74 -32.25
N ILE A 147 39.16 -32.14 -33.45
CA ILE A 147 38.09 -31.23 -33.94
C ILE A 147 36.79 -32.00 -34.12
N THR A 148 36.89 -33.12 -34.83
CA THR A 148 35.76 -34.01 -35.13
C THR A 148 35.12 -34.52 -33.84
N VAL A 149 35.94 -35.06 -32.94
CA VAL A 149 35.44 -35.63 -31.68
C VAL A 149 34.86 -34.54 -30.80
N ASP A 150 35.45 -33.34 -30.75
CA ASP A 150 34.89 -32.22 -30.00
C ASP A 150 33.50 -31.81 -30.54
N GLY A 151 33.27 -31.83 -31.85
CA GLY A 151 31.96 -31.58 -32.47
C GLY A 151 30.91 -32.66 -32.17
N LEU A 152 31.33 -33.93 -32.09
CA LEU A 152 30.46 -35.04 -31.68
C LEU A 152 30.12 -34.98 -30.18
N LEU A 153 31.07 -34.55 -29.35
CA LEU A 153 30.87 -34.39 -27.92
C LEU A 153 29.83 -33.30 -27.60
N ASP A 154 29.73 -32.24 -28.40
CA ASP A 154 28.66 -31.24 -28.23
C ASP A 154 27.26 -31.85 -28.38
N MET A 155 27.10 -32.76 -29.34
CA MET A 155 25.85 -33.50 -29.57
C MET A 155 25.51 -34.45 -28.44
N LEU A 156 26.52 -35.15 -27.93
CA LEU A 156 26.36 -36.09 -26.82
C LEU A 156 26.03 -35.38 -25.51
N LEU A 157 26.50 -34.16 -25.31
CA LEU A 157 26.21 -33.35 -24.12
C LEU A 157 24.86 -32.63 -24.17
N LEU A 158 24.20 -32.55 -25.33
CA LEU A 158 22.91 -31.88 -25.48
C LEU A 158 21.82 -32.42 -24.51
N PRO A 159 21.58 -33.75 -24.41
CA PRO A 159 20.48 -34.27 -23.59
C PRO A 159 20.66 -33.99 -22.10
N VAL A 160 21.90 -34.04 -21.58
CA VAL A 160 22.15 -33.77 -20.15
C VAL A 160 21.92 -32.29 -19.81
N ASN A 161 22.21 -31.37 -20.73
CA ASN A 161 21.97 -29.95 -20.52
C ASN A 161 20.47 -29.62 -20.54
N ILE A 162 19.73 -30.13 -21.53
CA ILE A 162 18.27 -29.94 -21.61
C ILE A 162 17.58 -30.57 -20.39
N GLY A 163 17.97 -31.79 -20.02
CA GLY A 163 17.42 -32.49 -18.86
C GLY A 163 17.69 -31.76 -17.55
N PHE A 164 18.87 -31.12 -17.42
CA PHE A 164 19.18 -30.30 -16.25
C PHE A 164 18.25 -29.10 -16.13
N PHE A 165 18.08 -28.32 -17.20
CA PHE A 165 17.17 -27.16 -17.20
C PHE A 165 15.72 -27.59 -16.95
N GLY A 166 15.27 -28.67 -17.59
CA GLY A 166 13.94 -29.24 -17.39
C GLY A 166 13.70 -29.66 -15.94
N HIS A 167 14.63 -30.39 -15.33
CA HIS A 167 14.53 -30.80 -13.93
C HIS A 167 14.48 -29.59 -12.97
N LEU A 168 15.32 -28.58 -13.21
CA LEU A 168 15.34 -27.37 -12.39
C LEU A 168 14.01 -26.61 -12.45
N CYS A 169 13.37 -26.57 -13.63
CA CYS A 169 12.01 -26.04 -13.81
C CYS A 169 10.96 -26.87 -13.05
N VAL A 170 10.98 -28.20 -13.18
CA VAL A 170 10.05 -29.11 -12.47
C VAL A 170 10.18 -28.95 -10.96
N ARG A 171 11.40 -28.99 -10.43
CA ARG A 171 11.67 -28.78 -8.99
C ARG A 171 11.07 -27.48 -8.51
N LYS A 172 11.29 -26.38 -9.24
CA LYS A 172 10.83 -25.05 -8.85
C LYS A 172 9.30 -24.97 -8.87
N LEU A 173 8.65 -25.48 -9.92
CA LEU A 173 7.18 -25.49 -10.02
C LEU A 173 6.53 -26.33 -8.93
N ALA A 174 7.12 -27.49 -8.62
CA ALA A 174 6.60 -28.43 -7.64
C ALA A 174 6.82 -27.97 -6.19
N LEU A 175 7.98 -27.37 -5.87
CA LEU A 175 8.39 -27.05 -4.49
C LEU A 175 8.31 -25.56 -4.12
N GLN A 176 8.34 -24.65 -5.10
CA GLN A 176 8.48 -23.19 -4.88
C GLN A 176 7.43 -22.44 -5.72
N SER A 177 6.19 -22.44 -5.23
CA SER A 177 5.02 -21.93 -5.94
C SER A 177 4.76 -20.45 -5.67
N ASP A 178 5.51 -19.55 -6.30
CA ASP A 178 5.16 -18.13 -6.42
C ASP A 178 4.83 -17.77 -7.89
N GLY A 179 3.85 -16.88 -8.12
CA GLY A 179 3.47 -16.47 -9.49
C GLY A 179 4.63 -15.80 -10.26
N HIS A 180 5.61 -15.25 -9.54
CA HIS A 180 6.83 -14.69 -10.11
C HIS A 180 7.78 -15.75 -10.71
N SER A 181 7.62 -17.03 -10.33
CA SER A 181 8.46 -18.12 -10.82
C SER A 181 8.22 -18.46 -12.29
N LEU A 182 7.03 -18.26 -12.85
CA LEU A 182 6.71 -18.68 -14.22
C LEU A 182 7.59 -17.99 -15.28
N HIS A 183 7.77 -16.67 -15.18
CA HIS A 183 8.65 -15.94 -16.11
C HIS A 183 10.11 -16.37 -16.01
N ILE A 184 10.56 -16.67 -14.79
CA ILE A 184 11.91 -17.19 -14.56
C ILE A 184 12.00 -18.58 -15.21
N ILE A 185 11.05 -19.47 -14.97
CA ILE A 185 11.00 -20.82 -15.54
C ILE A 185 11.01 -20.80 -17.07
N SER A 186 10.20 -19.95 -17.72
CA SER A 186 10.24 -19.78 -19.18
C SER A 186 11.64 -19.40 -19.64
N THR A 187 12.28 -18.44 -18.96
CA THR A 187 13.64 -18.00 -19.28
C THR A 187 14.67 -19.12 -19.11
N ILE A 188 14.51 -19.98 -18.10
CA ILE A 188 15.38 -21.15 -17.86
C ILE A 188 15.16 -22.24 -18.92
N MET A 189 13.94 -22.44 -19.39
CA MET A 189 13.68 -23.42 -20.45
C MET A 189 14.18 -22.92 -21.82
N GLU A 190 13.93 -21.67 -22.17
CA GLU A 190 14.45 -21.02 -23.39
C GLU A 190 15.99 -21.02 -23.45
N SER A 191 16.63 -21.01 -22.27
CA SER A 191 18.07 -21.15 -22.15
C SER A 191 18.64 -22.46 -22.73
N SER A 192 17.81 -23.51 -22.82
CA SER A 192 18.18 -24.76 -23.45
C SER A 192 18.32 -24.66 -24.98
N GLU A 193 17.65 -23.69 -25.62
CA GLU A 193 17.73 -23.44 -27.07
C GLU A 193 19.14 -23.05 -27.51
N ILE A 194 19.93 -22.42 -26.64
CA ILE A 194 21.34 -22.10 -26.92
C ILE A 194 22.13 -23.39 -27.16
N TRP A 195 21.92 -24.42 -26.34
CA TRP A 195 22.62 -25.69 -26.48
C TRP A 195 22.18 -26.44 -27.73
N GLU A 196 20.89 -26.38 -28.05
CA GLU A 196 20.36 -26.92 -29.29
C GLU A 196 20.98 -26.25 -30.52
N ALA A 197 20.97 -24.92 -30.55
CA ALA A 197 21.55 -24.13 -31.63
C ALA A 197 23.04 -24.40 -31.79
N TRP A 198 23.75 -24.48 -30.67
CA TRP A 198 25.16 -24.81 -30.61
C TRP A 198 25.48 -26.20 -31.17
N ALA A 199 24.66 -27.18 -30.77
CA ALA A 199 24.77 -28.52 -31.30
C ALA A 199 24.58 -28.47 -32.82
N LEU A 200 23.48 -27.85 -33.31
CA LEU A 200 23.21 -27.76 -34.75
C LEU A 200 24.38 -27.15 -35.54
N TRP A 201 25.00 -26.10 -35.01
CA TRP A 201 26.20 -25.50 -35.60
C TRP A 201 27.38 -26.48 -35.66
N SER A 202 27.60 -27.24 -34.59
CA SER A 202 28.70 -28.21 -34.50
C SER A 202 28.55 -29.35 -35.52
N VAL A 203 27.35 -29.89 -35.70
CA VAL A 203 27.10 -30.94 -36.71
C VAL A 203 27.15 -30.39 -38.13
N LEU A 204 26.59 -29.21 -38.39
CA LEU A 204 26.72 -28.58 -39.70
C LEU A 204 28.20 -28.34 -40.04
N GLY A 205 29.01 -27.89 -39.09
CA GLY A 205 30.46 -27.73 -39.25
C GLY A 205 31.17 -29.03 -39.64
N LEU A 206 30.78 -30.14 -39.02
CA LEU A 206 31.30 -31.47 -39.35
C LEU A 206 30.94 -31.86 -40.79
N PHE A 207 29.68 -31.69 -41.19
CA PHE A 207 29.18 -32.08 -42.51
C PHE A 207 29.80 -31.24 -43.61
N VAL A 208 29.93 -29.94 -43.34
CA VAL A 208 30.63 -29.01 -44.20
C VAL A 208 32.07 -29.44 -44.44
N THR A 209 32.76 -29.90 -43.40
CA THR A 209 34.15 -30.34 -43.56
C THR A 209 34.21 -31.60 -44.43
N VAL A 210 33.27 -32.53 -44.27
CA VAL A 210 33.21 -33.74 -45.11
C VAL A 210 32.95 -33.37 -46.56
N VAL A 211 31.95 -32.52 -46.81
CA VAL A 211 31.59 -32.08 -48.17
C VAL A 211 32.73 -31.29 -48.80
N ASP A 212 33.46 -30.46 -48.04
CA ASP A 212 34.63 -29.75 -48.56
C ASP A 212 35.70 -30.73 -49.07
N VAL A 213 36.03 -31.75 -48.28
CA VAL A 213 37.07 -32.72 -48.67
C VAL A 213 36.63 -33.59 -49.85
N GLU A 214 35.38 -34.05 -49.87
CA GLU A 214 34.88 -34.88 -50.97
C GLU A 214 34.60 -34.07 -52.25
N SER A 215 34.11 -32.83 -52.14
CA SER A 215 33.84 -31.98 -53.32
C SER A 215 35.11 -31.50 -54.03
N ARG A 216 36.26 -31.42 -53.35
CA ARG A 216 37.56 -31.16 -54.02
C ARG A 216 37.94 -32.24 -55.05
N ARG A 217 37.35 -33.44 -54.95
CA ARG A 217 37.54 -34.51 -55.93
C ARG A 217 36.68 -34.32 -57.19
N ASP A 218 35.73 -33.39 -57.18
CA ASP A 218 34.84 -33.07 -58.28
C ASP A 218 34.79 -31.54 -58.55
N PRO A 219 35.60 -31.02 -59.49
CA PRO A 219 35.74 -29.59 -59.72
C PRO A 219 34.44 -28.93 -60.21
N ALA A 220 33.51 -29.67 -60.83
CA ALA A 220 32.23 -29.11 -61.28
C ALA A 220 31.29 -28.83 -60.10
N HIS A 221 31.31 -29.66 -59.07
CA HIS A 221 30.50 -29.48 -57.86
C HIS A 221 31.15 -28.53 -56.85
N GLN A 222 32.48 -28.35 -56.91
CA GLN A 222 33.22 -27.46 -56.02
C GLN A 222 32.77 -25.99 -56.15
N GLU A 223 32.51 -25.51 -57.37
CA GLU A 223 32.12 -24.12 -57.63
C GLU A 223 30.77 -23.76 -56.98
N PHE A 224 29.83 -24.72 -56.93
CA PHE A 224 28.54 -24.56 -56.24
C PHE A 224 28.65 -24.81 -54.73
N ALA A 225 29.49 -25.77 -54.30
CA ALA A 225 29.59 -26.17 -52.90
C ALA A 225 30.17 -25.08 -51.99
N VAL A 226 31.19 -24.35 -52.45
CA VAL A 226 31.88 -23.32 -51.65
C VAL A 226 30.96 -22.17 -51.21
N PRO A 227 30.21 -21.48 -52.08
CA PRO A 227 29.33 -20.39 -51.67
C PRO A 227 28.19 -20.90 -50.78
N PHE A 228 27.58 -22.03 -51.13
CA PHE A 228 26.46 -22.59 -50.39
C PHE A 228 26.86 -23.06 -48.98
N ARG A 229 28.05 -23.64 -48.84
CA ARG A 229 28.68 -23.97 -47.55
C ARG A 229 28.83 -22.74 -46.67
N ASN A 230 29.46 -21.70 -47.20
CA ASN A 230 29.76 -20.49 -46.45
C ASN A 230 28.45 -19.82 -46.01
N LEU A 231 27.45 -19.77 -46.89
CA LEU A 231 26.12 -19.25 -46.59
C LEU A 231 25.44 -20.06 -45.46
N SER A 232 25.45 -21.39 -45.56
CA SER A 232 24.83 -22.27 -44.57
C SER A 232 25.49 -22.13 -43.19
N LEU A 233 26.83 -22.15 -43.13
CA LEU A 233 27.56 -21.94 -41.87
C LEU A 233 27.35 -20.55 -41.29
N GLN A 234 27.36 -19.50 -42.12
CA GLN A 234 27.13 -18.14 -41.66
C GLN A 234 25.69 -17.96 -41.17
N GLY A 235 24.71 -18.57 -41.83
CA GLY A 235 23.31 -18.56 -41.41
C GLY A 235 23.13 -19.16 -40.02
N VAL A 236 23.59 -20.40 -39.80
CA VAL A 236 23.50 -21.06 -38.49
C VAL A 236 24.33 -20.33 -37.43
N ARG A 237 25.54 -19.85 -37.76
CA ARG A 237 26.37 -19.07 -36.84
C ARG A 237 25.69 -17.76 -36.42
N THR A 238 25.02 -17.08 -37.34
CA THR A 238 24.27 -15.85 -37.07
C THR A 238 23.10 -16.15 -36.15
N TRP A 239 22.37 -17.24 -36.39
CA TRP A 239 21.31 -17.68 -35.48
C TRP A 239 21.82 -17.97 -34.07
N VAL A 240 22.89 -18.77 -33.93
CA VAL A 240 23.52 -19.06 -32.62
C VAL A 240 23.92 -17.78 -31.87
N PHE A 241 24.50 -16.81 -32.58
CA PHE A 241 24.88 -15.54 -31.97
C PHE A 241 23.66 -14.73 -31.52
N MET A 242 22.61 -14.68 -32.35
CA MET A 242 21.39 -13.94 -32.03
C MET A 242 20.59 -14.59 -30.89
N ILE A 243 20.47 -15.91 -30.83
CA ILE A 243 19.80 -16.60 -29.71
C ILE A 243 20.55 -16.36 -28.39
N ILE A 244 21.90 -16.36 -28.41
CA ILE A 244 22.70 -16.03 -27.22
C ILE A 244 22.40 -14.60 -26.76
N ILE A 245 22.36 -13.62 -27.68
CA ILE A 245 22.03 -12.23 -27.33
C ILE A 245 20.62 -12.13 -26.76
N ILE A 246 19.63 -12.67 -27.46
CA ILE A 246 18.21 -12.60 -27.06
C ILE A 246 18.01 -13.21 -25.67
N THR A 247 18.54 -14.41 -25.46
CA THR A 247 18.41 -15.14 -24.19
C THR A 247 19.20 -14.44 -23.08
N ALA A 248 20.40 -13.93 -23.36
CA ALA A 248 21.17 -13.17 -22.39
C ALA A 248 20.45 -11.87 -21.99
N THR A 249 19.86 -11.15 -22.94
CA THR A 249 19.04 -9.96 -22.65
C THR A 249 17.85 -10.33 -21.77
N ARG A 250 17.15 -11.43 -22.08
CA ARG A 250 16.02 -11.91 -21.27
C ARG A 250 16.46 -12.28 -19.85
N LEU A 251 17.54 -13.05 -19.72
CA LEU A 251 18.09 -13.48 -18.44
C LEU A 251 18.57 -12.29 -17.60
N VAL A 252 19.16 -11.27 -18.21
CA VAL A 252 19.54 -10.04 -17.52
C VAL A 252 18.29 -9.26 -17.08
N MET A 253 17.30 -9.07 -17.94
CA MET A 253 16.10 -8.28 -17.61
C MET A 253 15.20 -8.97 -16.57
N ILE A 254 14.79 -10.20 -16.83
CA ILE A 254 13.84 -10.95 -16.00
C ILE A 254 14.54 -11.68 -14.86
N GLY A 255 15.73 -12.22 -15.12
CA GLY A 255 16.47 -12.96 -14.11
C GLY A 255 17.20 -12.06 -13.12
N VAL A 256 18.03 -11.13 -13.61
CA VAL A 256 18.92 -10.32 -12.76
C VAL A 256 18.26 -9.04 -12.30
N LEU A 257 17.79 -8.20 -13.23
CA LEU A 257 17.31 -6.86 -12.91
C LEU A 257 16.02 -6.93 -12.09
N GLN A 258 15.05 -7.73 -12.51
CA GLN A 258 13.81 -7.89 -11.75
C GLN A 258 14.02 -8.41 -10.31
N SER A 259 14.98 -9.33 -10.10
CA SER A 259 15.20 -9.93 -8.77
C SER A 259 16.10 -9.08 -7.87
N ARG A 260 17.16 -8.47 -8.42
CA ARG A 260 18.17 -7.75 -7.64
C ARG A 260 17.97 -6.24 -7.61
N ALA A 261 17.37 -5.68 -8.65
CA ALA A 261 17.20 -4.23 -8.80
C ALA A 261 15.92 -3.89 -9.57
N PRO A 262 14.73 -4.32 -9.09
CA PRO A 262 13.46 -4.12 -9.82
C PRO A 262 13.20 -2.63 -10.12
N THR A 263 13.74 -1.74 -9.29
CA THR A 263 13.62 -0.29 -9.44
C THR A 263 14.34 0.29 -10.65
N LEU A 264 15.35 -0.40 -11.19
CA LEU A 264 16.05 0.06 -12.40
C LEU A 264 15.14 0.08 -13.63
N CYS A 265 14.22 -0.87 -13.75
CA CYS A 265 13.28 -0.93 -14.88
C CYS A 265 12.27 0.21 -14.82
N PHE A 266 11.72 0.50 -13.62
CA PHE A 266 10.86 1.68 -13.42
C PHE A 266 11.60 2.98 -13.74
N TRP A 267 12.88 3.06 -13.35
CA TRP A 267 13.70 4.24 -13.63
C TRP A 267 14.02 4.39 -15.12
N ALA A 268 14.27 3.29 -15.83
CA ALA A 268 14.57 3.29 -17.26
C ALA A 268 13.33 3.62 -18.10
N SER A 269 12.18 3.03 -17.79
CA SER A 269 10.93 3.25 -18.52
C SER A 269 10.20 4.53 -18.11
N LYS A 270 10.55 5.11 -16.96
CA LYS A 270 9.81 6.21 -16.32
C LYS A 270 8.33 5.92 -16.09
N THR A 271 7.95 4.64 -16.05
CA THR A 271 6.60 4.15 -15.80
C THR A 271 6.62 3.08 -14.73
N CYS A 272 5.50 2.85 -14.04
CA CYS A 272 5.38 1.76 -13.05
C CYS A 272 5.08 0.42 -13.72
N THR A 273 5.88 0.05 -14.73
CA THR A 273 5.83 -1.23 -15.42
C THR A 273 6.96 -2.13 -14.92
N SER A 274 6.66 -3.38 -14.58
CA SER A 274 7.69 -4.33 -14.11
C SER A 274 8.73 -4.59 -15.21
N CYS A 275 9.93 -5.09 -14.85
CA CYS A 275 10.92 -5.45 -15.88
C CYS A 275 10.37 -6.48 -16.86
N ASN A 276 9.50 -7.38 -16.38
CA ASN A 276 8.86 -8.39 -17.21
C ASN A 276 7.88 -7.76 -18.21
N GLU A 277 6.97 -6.91 -17.74
CA GLU A 277 6.05 -6.19 -18.64
C GLU A 277 6.81 -5.32 -19.66
N LEU A 278 7.89 -4.67 -19.23
CA LEU A 278 8.72 -3.87 -20.11
C LEU A 278 9.38 -4.72 -21.21
N TYR A 279 9.87 -5.91 -20.86
CA TYR A 279 10.43 -6.86 -21.81
C TYR A 279 9.34 -7.40 -22.76
N ASP A 280 8.20 -7.81 -22.22
CA ASP A 280 7.09 -8.39 -22.98
C ASP A 280 6.51 -7.39 -23.99
N GLN A 281 6.37 -6.12 -23.61
CA GLN A 281 5.83 -5.07 -24.48
C GLN A 281 6.80 -4.63 -25.58
N ASN A 282 8.11 -4.55 -25.29
CA ASN A 282 9.05 -3.90 -26.21
C ASN A 282 9.99 -4.87 -26.94
N ILE A 283 10.33 -6.02 -26.33
CA ILE A 283 11.41 -6.89 -26.81
C ILE A 283 10.88 -8.27 -27.16
N HIS A 284 10.02 -8.87 -26.33
CA HIS A 284 9.62 -10.27 -26.46
C HIS A 284 9.05 -10.61 -27.84
N LEU A 285 8.09 -9.83 -28.35
CA LEU A 285 7.47 -10.12 -29.65
C LEU A 285 8.48 -10.06 -30.80
N ALA A 286 9.36 -9.05 -30.80
CA ALA A 286 10.40 -8.90 -31.82
C ALA A 286 11.45 -10.02 -31.70
N ALA A 287 11.89 -10.33 -30.48
CA ALA A 287 12.85 -11.38 -30.19
C ALA A 287 12.33 -12.76 -30.60
N ALA A 288 11.09 -13.09 -30.24
CA ALA A 288 10.43 -14.34 -30.63
C ALA A 288 10.28 -14.45 -32.15
N ALA A 289 9.87 -13.38 -32.83
CA ALA A 289 9.77 -13.36 -34.30
C ALA A 289 11.13 -13.55 -34.97
N VAL A 290 12.16 -12.83 -34.51
CA VAL A 290 13.53 -12.96 -35.02
C VAL A 290 14.07 -14.38 -34.77
N ASN A 291 13.87 -14.93 -33.57
CA ASN A 291 14.29 -16.29 -33.26
C ASN A 291 13.59 -17.32 -34.16
N PHE A 292 12.27 -17.22 -34.30
CA PHE A 292 11.50 -18.11 -35.16
C PHE A 292 11.97 -18.07 -36.63
N ILE A 293 12.19 -16.86 -37.17
CA ILE A 293 12.67 -16.68 -38.54
C ILE A 293 14.08 -17.26 -38.71
N LEU A 294 15.01 -16.93 -37.81
CA LEU A 294 16.39 -17.40 -37.88
C LEU A 294 16.51 -18.91 -37.67
N CYS A 295 15.73 -19.48 -36.75
CA CYS A 295 15.64 -20.93 -36.54
C CYS A 295 15.08 -21.63 -37.80
N SER A 296 14.01 -21.09 -38.39
CA SER A 296 13.44 -21.62 -39.64
C SER A 296 14.44 -21.58 -40.79
N PHE A 297 15.20 -20.49 -40.94
CA PHE A 297 16.28 -20.41 -41.92
C PHE A 297 17.42 -21.37 -41.62
N ALA A 298 17.84 -21.50 -40.36
CA ALA A 298 18.89 -22.43 -39.95
C ALA A 298 18.50 -23.88 -40.28
N LEU A 299 17.26 -24.28 -39.96
CA LEU A 299 16.72 -25.58 -40.32
C LEU A 299 16.63 -25.74 -41.84
N ALA A 300 16.11 -24.75 -42.57
CA ALA A 300 16.04 -24.79 -44.03
C ALA A 300 17.42 -24.93 -44.68
N PHE A 301 18.44 -24.22 -44.19
CA PHE A 301 19.82 -24.37 -44.66
C PHE A 301 20.34 -25.77 -44.38
N VAL A 302 20.11 -26.30 -43.18
CA VAL A 302 20.52 -27.66 -42.82
C VAL A 302 19.84 -28.71 -43.69
N PHE A 303 18.52 -28.63 -43.89
CA PHE A 303 17.77 -29.55 -44.75
C PHE A 303 18.20 -29.45 -46.20
N THR A 304 18.35 -28.23 -46.72
CA THR A 304 18.77 -28.02 -48.11
C THR A 304 20.21 -28.49 -48.31
N PHE A 305 21.09 -28.31 -47.32
CA PHE A 305 22.47 -28.79 -47.34
C PHE A 305 22.52 -30.32 -47.32
N GLU A 306 21.76 -30.96 -46.42
CA GLU A 306 21.66 -32.41 -46.37
C GLU A 306 21.15 -32.98 -47.70
N HIS A 307 20.08 -32.41 -48.25
CA HIS A 307 19.50 -32.86 -49.52
C HIS A 307 20.44 -32.65 -50.71
N SER A 308 21.09 -31.48 -50.79
CA SER A 308 21.97 -31.13 -51.92
C SER A 308 23.25 -31.96 -51.94
N PHE A 309 23.75 -32.40 -50.78
CA PHE A 309 25.00 -33.16 -50.65
C PHE A 309 24.79 -34.59 -50.14
N ASP A 310 23.59 -35.15 -50.28
CA ASP A 310 23.25 -36.49 -49.80
C ASP A 310 24.21 -37.56 -50.33
N GLN A 311 24.62 -37.43 -51.60
CA GLN A 311 25.58 -38.34 -52.23
C GLN A 311 26.91 -38.41 -51.46
N TYR A 312 27.43 -37.27 -51.01
CA TYR A 312 28.68 -37.18 -50.25
C TYR A 312 28.50 -37.58 -48.79
N LEU A 313 27.33 -37.29 -48.21
CA LEU A 313 27.03 -37.55 -46.81
C LEU A 313 26.56 -38.99 -46.54
N SER A 314 26.11 -39.72 -47.56
CA SER A 314 25.58 -41.09 -47.46
C SER A 314 26.44 -42.05 -46.62
N LYS A 315 27.77 -41.96 -46.73
CA LYS A 315 28.74 -42.77 -45.97
C LYS A 315 28.76 -42.48 -44.47
N ILE A 316 28.30 -41.30 -44.07
CA ILE A 316 28.25 -40.84 -42.68
C ILE A 316 26.89 -41.16 -42.06
N GLY A 317 25.84 -41.39 -42.86
CA GLY A 317 24.48 -41.62 -42.40
C GLY A 317 23.90 -40.36 -41.74
N PRO A 318 23.59 -39.30 -42.50
CA PRO A 318 23.23 -37.99 -41.96
C PRO A 318 21.88 -38.01 -41.23
N PHE A 319 20.96 -38.88 -41.67
CA PHE A 319 19.60 -38.98 -41.14
C PHE A 319 19.56 -39.08 -39.62
N TRP A 320 20.17 -40.12 -39.02
CA TRP A 320 20.11 -40.35 -37.57
C TRP A 320 20.84 -39.27 -36.76
N LYS A 321 21.84 -38.62 -37.36
CA LYS A 321 22.64 -37.57 -36.70
C LYS A 321 21.86 -36.26 -36.58
N PHE A 322 21.06 -35.93 -37.59
CA PHE A 322 20.16 -34.78 -37.54
C PHE A 322 18.83 -35.08 -36.87
N TRP A 323 18.36 -36.32 -36.91
CA TRP A 323 17.07 -36.69 -36.33
C TRP A 323 17.04 -36.43 -34.82
N GLY A 324 18.17 -36.61 -34.11
CA GLY A 324 18.27 -36.26 -32.69
C GLY A 324 17.95 -34.80 -32.41
N VAL A 325 18.54 -33.86 -33.16
CA VAL A 325 18.28 -32.42 -32.97
C VAL A 325 16.91 -32.04 -33.50
N LYS A 326 16.60 -32.38 -34.75
CA LYS A 326 15.32 -32.06 -35.43
C LYS A 326 14.10 -32.63 -34.67
N GLY A 327 14.26 -33.85 -34.15
CA GLY A 327 13.25 -34.56 -33.39
C GLY A 327 12.95 -33.86 -32.08
N VAL A 328 13.98 -33.42 -31.34
CA VAL A 328 13.79 -32.66 -30.09
C VAL A 328 13.01 -31.38 -30.33
N VAL A 329 13.42 -30.53 -31.27
CA VAL A 329 12.73 -29.25 -31.54
C VAL A 329 11.26 -29.48 -31.92
N SER A 330 11.01 -30.50 -32.74
CA SER A 330 9.67 -30.82 -33.21
C SER A 330 8.80 -31.35 -32.07
N VAL A 331 9.32 -32.30 -31.29
CA VAL A 331 8.60 -32.92 -30.17
C VAL A 331 8.29 -31.89 -29.10
N THR A 332 9.26 -31.06 -28.69
CA THR A 332 9.04 -30.02 -27.68
C THR A 332 8.02 -28.97 -28.15
N TYR A 333 8.08 -28.56 -29.41
CA TYR A 333 7.08 -27.66 -30.00
C TYR A 333 5.68 -28.27 -30.03
N PHE A 334 5.55 -29.53 -30.47
CA PHE A 334 4.25 -30.23 -30.50
C PHE A 334 3.71 -30.48 -29.10
N GLN A 335 4.55 -30.86 -28.14
CA GLN A 335 4.16 -30.97 -26.73
C GLN A 335 3.60 -29.65 -26.22
N TRP A 336 4.31 -28.55 -26.45
CA TRP A 336 3.86 -27.22 -26.04
C TRP A 336 2.50 -26.87 -26.65
N LEU A 337 2.31 -27.11 -27.95
CA LEU A 337 1.06 -26.86 -28.66
C LEU A 337 -0.08 -27.71 -28.12
N VAL A 338 0.14 -29.02 -27.92
CA VAL A 338 -0.87 -29.96 -27.41
C VAL A 338 -1.23 -29.65 -25.95
N LEU A 339 -0.27 -29.26 -25.12
CA LEU A 339 -0.53 -28.91 -23.72
C LEU A 339 -1.26 -27.57 -23.60
N THR A 340 -0.94 -26.60 -24.46
CA THR A 340 -1.53 -25.25 -24.43
C THR A 340 -2.93 -25.20 -25.04
N TYR A 341 -3.13 -25.85 -26.20
CA TYR A 341 -4.38 -25.78 -26.95
C TYR A 341 -5.20 -27.08 -26.90
N GLY A 342 -4.72 -28.09 -26.18
CA GLY A 342 -5.41 -29.37 -26.05
C GLY A 342 -6.65 -29.31 -25.15
N PRO A 343 -7.43 -30.40 -25.11
CA PRO A 343 -8.69 -30.47 -24.38
C PRO A 343 -8.56 -30.54 -22.85
N LEU A 344 -7.32 -30.53 -22.32
CA LEU A 344 -7.06 -30.83 -20.90
C LEU A 344 -7.36 -29.66 -19.95
N ASN A 345 -7.61 -28.44 -20.46
CA ASN A 345 -7.97 -27.24 -19.70
C ASN A 345 -7.17 -27.06 -18.39
N LEU A 346 -5.85 -27.24 -18.49
CA LEU A 346 -4.90 -27.12 -17.38
C LEU A 346 -4.58 -25.65 -17.13
N ASP A 347 -4.23 -25.30 -15.90
CA ASP A 347 -3.66 -24.00 -15.57
C ASP A 347 -2.24 -23.86 -16.12
N ASP A 348 -1.83 -22.63 -16.45
CA ASP A 348 -0.52 -22.33 -17.04
C ASP A 348 0.64 -22.96 -16.26
N LYS A 349 0.53 -22.97 -14.92
CA LYS A 349 1.52 -23.59 -14.05
C LYS A 349 1.69 -25.08 -14.32
N ARG A 350 0.59 -25.84 -14.39
CA ARG A 350 0.62 -27.28 -14.68
C ARG A 350 1.01 -27.58 -16.13
N ILE A 351 0.64 -26.72 -17.07
CA ILE A 351 1.10 -26.81 -18.46
C ILE A 351 2.63 -26.77 -18.50
N TYR A 352 3.25 -25.75 -17.89
CA TYR A 352 4.71 -25.63 -17.83
C TYR A 352 5.35 -26.79 -17.07
N GLU A 353 4.77 -27.22 -15.95
CA GLU A 353 5.30 -28.33 -15.14
C GLU A 353 5.34 -29.63 -15.93
N LEU A 354 4.23 -29.98 -16.58
CA LEU A 354 4.11 -31.19 -17.39
C LEU A 354 5.02 -31.11 -18.62
N HIS A 355 5.12 -29.97 -19.27
CA HIS A 355 6.04 -29.77 -20.40
C HIS A 355 7.50 -30.00 -19.98
N CYS A 356 7.96 -29.35 -18.90
CA CYS A 356 9.33 -29.53 -18.42
C CYS A 356 9.60 -30.97 -17.94
N LEU A 357 8.61 -31.63 -17.33
CA LEU A 357 8.70 -33.02 -16.92
C LEU A 357 8.86 -33.96 -18.12
N LEU A 358 8.01 -33.81 -19.15
CA LEU A 358 8.08 -34.61 -20.38
C LEU A 358 9.42 -34.42 -21.07
N CYS A 359 9.87 -33.19 -21.26
CA CYS A 359 11.19 -32.87 -21.81
C CYS A 359 12.29 -33.61 -21.04
N THR A 360 12.27 -33.59 -19.70
CA THR A 360 13.28 -34.26 -18.88
C THR A 360 13.24 -35.78 -19.00
N VAL A 361 12.04 -36.37 -19.03
CA VAL A 361 11.83 -37.83 -19.13
C VAL A 361 12.19 -38.38 -20.51
N GLU A 362 12.14 -37.55 -21.55
CA GLU A 362 12.54 -37.92 -22.91
C GLU A 362 14.06 -37.85 -23.13
N MET A 363 14.80 -37.05 -22.34
CA MET A 363 16.27 -36.93 -22.50
C MET A 363 17.04 -38.25 -22.34
N PRO A 364 16.68 -39.20 -21.45
CA PRO A 364 17.27 -40.53 -21.45
C PRO A 364 17.10 -41.27 -22.78
N VAL A 365 15.90 -41.21 -23.38
CA VAL A 365 15.61 -41.86 -24.67
C VAL A 365 16.48 -41.23 -25.76
N LEU A 366 16.56 -39.89 -25.79
CA LEU A 366 17.43 -39.17 -26.70
C LEU A 366 18.91 -39.54 -26.51
N ALA A 367 19.39 -39.61 -25.27
CA ALA A 367 20.76 -40.00 -24.98
C ALA A 367 21.08 -41.43 -25.45
N VAL A 368 20.15 -42.36 -25.25
CA VAL A 368 20.29 -43.74 -25.76
C VAL A 368 20.27 -43.77 -27.28
N LEU A 369 19.39 -43.01 -27.93
CA LEU A 369 19.36 -42.89 -29.40
C LEU A 369 20.65 -42.27 -29.94
N HIS A 370 21.21 -41.27 -29.24
CA HIS A 370 22.50 -40.70 -29.58
C HIS A 370 23.62 -41.74 -29.45
N ALA A 371 23.64 -42.51 -28.37
CA ALA A 371 24.64 -43.55 -28.12
C ALA A 371 24.55 -44.74 -29.10
N THR A 372 23.34 -45.15 -29.49
CA THR A 372 23.11 -46.40 -30.24
C THR A 372 22.90 -46.20 -31.73
N CYS A 373 22.19 -45.15 -32.14
CA CYS A 373 21.76 -44.93 -33.52
C CYS A 373 22.56 -43.81 -34.20
N ALA A 374 22.66 -42.64 -33.56
CA ALA A 374 23.24 -41.45 -34.20
C ALA A 374 24.77 -41.42 -34.17
N TYR A 375 25.35 -41.68 -33.01
CA TYR A 375 26.79 -41.59 -32.76
C TYR A 375 27.39 -42.86 -32.13
N PRO A 376 27.05 -44.07 -32.60
CA PRO A 376 27.60 -45.29 -32.03
C PRO A 376 29.12 -45.35 -32.19
N TYR A 377 29.80 -45.51 -31.06
CA TYR A 377 31.24 -45.72 -31.00
C TYR A 377 31.64 -47.01 -31.75
N GLY A 378 32.80 -46.99 -32.41
CA GLY A 378 33.36 -48.16 -33.08
C GLY A 378 32.72 -48.55 -34.42
N LYS A 379 31.79 -47.74 -34.96
CA LYS A 379 31.22 -47.99 -36.29
C LYS A 379 32.12 -47.47 -37.42
N PRO A 380 32.01 -48.04 -38.65
CA PRO A 380 32.86 -47.67 -39.79
C PRO A 380 32.82 -46.20 -40.18
N TRP A 381 31.68 -45.52 -39.99
CA TRP A 381 31.52 -44.10 -40.32
C TRP A 381 32.52 -43.21 -39.57
N LEU A 382 32.84 -43.54 -38.31
CA LEU A 382 33.75 -42.76 -37.48
C LEU A 382 35.17 -42.90 -38.02
N ASN A 383 35.60 -44.13 -38.32
CA ASN A 383 36.91 -44.38 -38.92
C ASN A 383 37.04 -43.72 -40.29
N TYR A 384 35.99 -43.79 -41.13
CA TYR A 384 35.96 -43.11 -42.42
C TYR A 384 36.13 -41.59 -42.25
N LEU A 385 35.42 -40.98 -41.32
CA LEU A 385 35.48 -39.55 -41.08
C LEU A 385 36.86 -39.11 -40.56
N LEU A 386 37.46 -39.89 -39.66
CA LEU A 386 38.82 -39.65 -39.18
C LEU A 386 39.87 -39.77 -40.30
N GLN A 387 39.76 -40.79 -41.15
CA GLN A 387 40.62 -40.97 -42.32
C GLN A 387 40.49 -39.82 -43.31
N LEU A 388 39.26 -39.39 -43.58
CA LEU A 388 38.97 -38.31 -44.52
C LEU A 388 39.67 -37.01 -44.11
N GLN A 389 39.62 -36.67 -42.82
CA GLN A 389 40.26 -35.44 -42.35
C GLN A 389 41.78 -35.57 -42.21
N GLN A 390 42.31 -36.76 -41.90
CA GLN A 390 43.76 -36.99 -41.94
C GLN A 390 44.31 -36.79 -43.36
N GLN A 391 43.56 -37.22 -44.39
CA GLN A 391 43.91 -36.99 -45.79
C GLN A 391 43.95 -35.50 -46.15
N ASP A 392 42.91 -34.73 -45.78
CA ASP A 392 42.85 -33.28 -46.08
C ASP A 392 44.02 -32.49 -45.48
N MET A 393 44.39 -32.78 -44.22
CA MET A 393 45.53 -32.12 -43.60
C MET A 393 46.85 -32.46 -44.28
N SER A 394 47.06 -33.73 -44.67
CA SER A 394 48.28 -34.11 -45.40
C SER A 394 48.38 -33.42 -46.76
N GLU A 395 47.25 -33.21 -47.43
CA GLU A 395 47.19 -32.51 -48.71
C GLU A 395 47.38 -30.99 -48.53
N GLN A 396 46.80 -30.39 -47.48
CA GLN A 396 47.04 -28.99 -47.13
C GLN A 396 48.48 -28.71 -46.70
N GLU A 397 49.11 -29.62 -45.95
CA GLU A 397 50.53 -29.53 -45.60
C GLU A 397 51.39 -29.62 -46.86
N ALA A 398 51.10 -30.55 -47.78
CA ALA A 398 51.79 -30.65 -49.06
C ALA A 398 51.59 -29.42 -49.96
N ILE A 399 50.39 -28.84 -50.00
CA ILE A 399 50.11 -27.59 -50.73
C ILE A 399 50.84 -26.43 -50.05
N THR A 400 50.79 -26.33 -48.72
CA THR A 400 51.48 -25.28 -47.96
C THR A 400 52.99 -25.38 -48.16
N GLU A 401 53.57 -26.58 -48.15
CA GLU A 401 54.98 -26.86 -48.43
C GLU A 401 55.35 -26.54 -49.90
N ARG A 402 54.45 -26.80 -50.84
CA ARG A 402 54.62 -26.46 -52.26
C ARG A 402 54.50 -24.96 -52.52
N THR A 403 53.68 -24.24 -51.74
CA THR A 403 53.50 -22.78 -51.83
C THR A 403 54.58 -22.03 -51.06
N SER A 404 55.10 -22.59 -49.96
CA SER A 404 56.20 -22.03 -49.14
C SER A 404 57.59 -22.28 -49.72
N ARG A 405 57.72 -23.12 -50.77
CA ARG A 405 58.95 -23.23 -51.57
C ARG A 405 59.31 -21.93 -52.29
N PHE A 406 58.40 -20.95 -52.33
CA PHE A 406 58.74 -19.53 -52.45
C PHE A 406 58.56 -18.84 -51.09
N ARG A 407 59.67 -18.70 -50.37
CA ARG A 407 59.85 -17.84 -49.16
C ARG A 407 59.31 -18.43 -47.85
N PHE A 408 60.11 -19.27 -47.18
CA PHE A 408 60.69 -19.02 -45.82
C PHE A 408 61.46 -20.26 -45.34
N THR A 409 62.71 -20.07 -44.93
CA THR A 409 63.45 -21.00 -44.06
C THR A 409 62.90 -20.86 -42.64
N GLU A 410 62.04 -21.78 -42.20
CA GLU A 410 61.73 -21.97 -40.78
C GLU A 410 61.92 -23.44 -40.40
N PHE A 411 62.51 -23.60 -39.22
CA PHE A 411 62.96 -24.84 -38.58
C PHE A 411 61.86 -25.91 -38.52
N ASN A 412 62.09 -27.04 -39.18
CA ASN A 412 61.41 -28.30 -38.88
C ASN A 412 61.86 -28.79 -37.48
N VAL A 413 60.92 -28.88 -36.55
CA VAL A 413 61.07 -29.67 -35.33
C VAL A 413 60.13 -30.86 -35.47
N ASP A 414 60.66 -31.96 -35.98
CA ASP A 414 59.97 -33.24 -36.03
C ASP A 414 59.65 -33.72 -34.61
N PHE A 415 58.37 -33.78 -34.27
CA PHE A 415 57.89 -34.41 -33.05
C PHE A 415 57.52 -35.88 -33.33
N THR A 416 58.52 -36.74 -33.41
CA THR A 416 58.31 -38.20 -33.32
C THR A 416 58.30 -38.62 -31.85
N ILE A 417 57.11 -38.66 -31.24
CA ILE A 417 56.95 -39.35 -29.95
C ILE A 417 56.92 -40.85 -30.23
N SER A 418 58.08 -41.49 -30.12
CA SER A 418 58.19 -42.94 -30.02
C SER A 418 57.50 -43.42 -28.74
N THR A 419 56.26 -43.89 -28.85
CA THR A 419 55.58 -44.65 -27.81
C THR A 419 55.97 -46.13 -27.92
N ARG A 420 57.23 -46.43 -27.58
CA ARG A 420 57.64 -47.82 -27.29
C ARG A 420 57.98 -47.94 -25.81
N SER A 421 56.99 -48.40 -25.04
CA SER A 421 57.10 -49.42 -23.98
C SER A 421 55.87 -49.30 -23.07
N CYS A 422 55.06 -50.35 -23.05
CA CYS A 422 53.94 -50.51 -22.12
C CYS A 422 54.41 -50.61 -20.66
N GLY A 423 53.56 -50.06 -19.77
CA GLY A 423 53.57 -50.17 -18.31
C GLY A 423 53.88 -48.83 -17.62
N PRO A 424 52.96 -48.16 -16.87
CA PRO A 424 51.78 -48.69 -16.16
C PRO A 424 50.47 -47.91 -16.43
N GLU A 425 49.48 -48.55 -17.06
CA GLU A 425 48.15 -47.95 -17.28
C GLU A 425 47.38 -47.69 -15.97
N THR A 426 47.68 -48.42 -14.90
CA THR A 426 47.04 -48.28 -13.59
C THR A 426 47.34 -46.97 -12.87
N TRP A 427 48.56 -46.44 -12.97
CA TRP A 427 48.90 -45.15 -12.33
C TRP A 427 48.29 -43.97 -13.06
N VAL A 428 48.17 -44.07 -14.38
CA VAL A 428 47.49 -43.05 -15.19
C VAL A 428 45.99 -43.06 -14.89
N LEU A 429 45.36 -44.24 -14.81
CA LEU A 429 43.96 -44.36 -14.41
C LEU A 429 43.71 -43.91 -12.97
N LEU A 430 44.58 -44.26 -12.02
CA LEU A 430 44.49 -43.78 -10.63
C LEU A 430 44.68 -42.27 -10.53
N PHE A 431 45.62 -41.69 -11.28
CA PHE A 431 45.82 -40.24 -11.34
C PHE A 431 44.61 -39.53 -11.94
N TYR A 432 44.04 -40.04 -13.03
CA TYR A 432 42.81 -39.49 -13.61
C TYR A 432 41.61 -39.68 -12.67
N ALA A 433 41.50 -40.82 -11.98
CA ALA A 433 40.44 -41.07 -11.00
C ALA A 433 40.56 -40.11 -9.81
N LEU A 434 41.76 -39.91 -9.26
CA LEU A 434 42.04 -38.96 -8.17
C LEU A 434 41.80 -37.51 -8.60
N PHE A 435 42.29 -37.13 -9.78
CA PHE A 435 42.11 -35.78 -10.31
C PHE A 435 40.64 -35.51 -10.64
N TRP A 436 39.92 -36.51 -11.15
CA TRP A 436 38.48 -36.43 -11.39
C TRP A 436 37.70 -36.40 -10.08
N SER A 437 38.03 -37.21 -9.08
CA SER A 437 37.37 -37.17 -7.76
C SER A 437 37.64 -35.86 -7.03
N LEU A 438 38.88 -35.35 -7.08
CA LEU A 438 39.24 -34.03 -6.56
C LEU A 438 38.55 -32.91 -7.35
N GLY A 439 38.44 -33.04 -8.67
CA GLY A 439 37.73 -32.10 -9.54
C GLY A 439 36.23 -32.09 -9.28
N CYS A 440 35.61 -33.25 -9.05
CA CYS A 440 34.20 -33.37 -8.70
C CYS A 440 33.94 -32.85 -7.29
N PHE A 441 34.79 -33.17 -6.32
CA PHE A 441 34.72 -32.63 -4.97
C PHE A 441 34.90 -31.11 -4.97
N ALA A 442 35.92 -30.59 -5.67
CA ALA A 442 36.15 -29.16 -5.81
C ALA A 442 35.00 -28.47 -6.56
N SER A 443 34.43 -29.10 -7.59
CA SER A 443 33.27 -28.57 -8.30
C SER A 443 32.03 -28.56 -7.40
N HIS A 444 31.82 -29.59 -6.58
CA HIS A 444 30.76 -29.63 -5.59
C HIS A 444 30.92 -28.49 -4.59
N GLU A 445 32.08 -28.40 -3.93
CA GLU A 445 32.38 -27.33 -2.98
C GLU A 445 32.27 -25.96 -3.63
N PHE A 446 32.74 -25.80 -4.87
CA PHE A 446 32.65 -24.54 -5.62
C PHE A 446 31.19 -24.16 -5.93
N VAL A 447 30.38 -25.10 -6.40
CA VAL A 447 28.96 -24.86 -6.72
C VAL A 447 28.16 -24.58 -5.45
N VAL A 448 28.38 -25.32 -4.36
CA VAL A 448 27.71 -25.11 -3.07
C VAL A 448 28.17 -23.81 -2.41
N PHE A 449 29.46 -23.47 -2.50
CA PHE A 449 30.00 -22.20 -2.04
C PHE A 449 29.40 -21.01 -2.78
N LEU A 450 29.31 -21.08 -4.11
CA LEU A 450 28.73 -20.03 -4.94
C LEU A 450 27.21 -19.94 -4.81
N LEU A 451 26.52 -21.05 -4.50
CA LEU A 451 25.06 -21.12 -4.44
C LEU A 451 24.61 -21.86 -3.16
N PRO A 452 24.69 -21.19 -1.99
CA PRO A 452 24.43 -21.85 -0.73
C PRO A 452 22.96 -22.28 -0.62
N VAL A 453 22.73 -23.54 -0.24
CA VAL A 453 21.38 -24.14 -0.15
C VAL A 453 20.43 -23.32 0.73
N ALA A 454 20.93 -22.78 1.85
CA ALA A 454 20.13 -21.97 2.78
C ALA A 454 19.48 -20.74 2.13
N HIS A 455 20.12 -20.13 1.13
CA HIS A 455 19.61 -18.91 0.49
C HIS A 455 18.47 -19.17 -0.51
N GLU A 456 18.35 -20.40 -1.02
CA GLU A 456 17.26 -20.77 -1.94
C GLU A 456 16.04 -21.30 -1.17
N VAL A 457 16.25 -21.91 0.00
CA VAL A 457 15.18 -22.47 0.86
C VAL A 457 14.47 -21.39 1.69
N GLN A 458 15.18 -20.35 2.14
CA GLN A 458 14.62 -19.28 2.98
C GLN A 458 13.65 -18.33 2.25
N GLY A 459 13.33 -18.60 0.97
CA GLY A 459 12.52 -17.75 0.13
C GLY A 459 13.28 -16.51 -0.37
N PRO A 460 12.71 -15.76 -1.33
CA PRO A 460 13.33 -14.54 -1.81
C PRO A 460 13.50 -13.57 -0.63
N GLN A 461 14.74 -13.21 -0.31
CA GLN A 461 15.00 -12.03 0.50
C GLN A 461 14.29 -10.84 -0.16
N PRO A 462 13.65 -9.94 0.61
CA PRO A 462 12.95 -8.80 0.04
C PRO A 462 13.93 -8.06 -0.90
N PRO A 463 13.52 -7.76 -2.14
CA PRO A 463 14.42 -7.18 -3.11
C PRO A 463 15.01 -5.90 -2.53
N ILE A 464 16.32 -5.71 -2.72
CA ILE A 464 16.99 -4.53 -2.22
C ILE A 464 16.51 -3.36 -3.08
N TYR A 465 15.55 -2.60 -2.55
CA TYR A 465 15.03 -1.42 -3.21
C TYR A 465 16.05 -0.29 -3.10
N TYR A 466 17.02 -0.25 -4.03
CA TYR A 466 18.07 0.77 -4.05
C TYR A 466 17.53 2.19 -4.32
N ALA A 467 16.33 2.30 -4.89
CA ALA A 467 15.70 3.58 -5.18
C ALA A 467 14.32 3.67 -4.50
N THR A 468 14.19 4.66 -3.62
CA THR A 468 12.97 5.00 -2.90
C THR A 468 12.48 6.39 -3.32
N CYS A 469 11.25 6.73 -2.92
CA CYS A 469 10.80 8.12 -2.96
C CYS A 469 11.61 8.94 -1.95
N ASN A 470 12.63 9.65 -2.43
CA ASN A 470 13.53 10.45 -1.60
C ASN A 470 13.40 11.96 -1.81
N ALA A 471 12.61 12.40 -2.80
CA ALA A 471 12.50 13.81 -3.14
C ALA A 471 11.81 14.65 -2.04
N GLU A 472 10.96 14.02 -1.23
CA GLU A 472 10.08 14.70 -0.26
C GLU A 472 10.37 14.29 1.20
N GLY A 473 11.45 13.55 1.43
CA GLY A 473 11.82 12.97 2.73
C GLY A 473 11.21 11.57 2.96
N ASP A 474 11.29 11.09 4.21
CA ASP A 474 10.63 9.84 4.59
C ASP A 474 9.10 10.02 4.65
N ILE A 475 8.36 8.91 4.78
CA ILE A 475 6.89 8.97 4.80
C ILE A 475 6.39 9.89 5.93
N ALA A 476 7.05 9.85 7.09
CA ALA A 476 6.65 10.67 8.23
C ALA A 476 6.83 12.17 7.97
N HIS A 477 7.96 12.57 7.37
CA HIS A 477 8.24 13.95 6.99
C HIS A 477 7.26 14.45 5.92
N PHE A 478 6.96 13.63 4.90
CA PHE A 478 5.96 13.98 3.88
C PHE A 478 4.57 14.18 4.50
N LEU A 479 4.13 13.27 5.37
CA LEU A 479 2.81 13.37 6.00
C LEU A 479 2.70 14.58 6.94
N ALA A 480 3.75 14.90 7.69
CA ALA A 480 3.78 16.07 8.58
C ALA A 480 3.61 17.40 7.84
N GLY A 481 4.01 17.47 6.57
CA GLY A 481 3.83 18.65 5.72
C GLY A 481 2.51 18.68 4.93
N SER A 482 1.66 17.66 5.06
CA SER A 482 0.45 17.49 4.23
C SER A 482 -0.85 17.65 5.03
N GLU A 483 -1.86 18.29 4.45
CA GLU A 483 -3.21 18.44 5.06
C GLU A 483 -4.11 17.19 4.89
N LEU A 484 -3.51 16.00 4.72
CA LEU A 484 -4.23 14.79 4.31
C LEU A 484 -4.86 14.00 5.49
N HIS A 485 -4.50 14.31 6.74
CA HIS A 485 -4.93 13.58 7.94
C HIS A 485 -4.61 12.07 7.89
N PHE A 486 -3.48 11.70 7.29
CA PHE A 486 -3.04 10.30 7.21
C PHE A 486 -2.09 9.97 8.36
N GLN A 487 -2.21 8.76 8.89
CA GLN A 487 -1.38 8.22 9.95
C GLN A 487 -0.66 6.96 9.46
N ILE A 488 0.63 6.84 9.77
CA ILE A 488 1.40 5.64 9.41
C ILE A 488 1.00 4.49 10.34
N ARG A 489 0.60 3.37 9.73
CA ARG A 489 0.31 2.13 10.44
C ARG A 489 1.62 1.47 10.89
N ASN A 490 1.65 0.90 12.11
CA ASN A 490 2.87 0.32 12.68
C ASN A 490 3.47 -0.82 11.81
N ASP A 491 2.62 -1.61 11.15
CA ASP A 491 3.02 -2.66 10.21
C ASP A 491 3.74 -2.08 8.97
N THR A 492 3.28 -0.93 8.47
CA THR A 492 3.86 -0.22 7.34
C THR A 492 5.25 0.31 7.68
N VAL A 493 5.46 0.79 8.90
CA VAL A 493 6.78 1.24 9.38
C VAL A 493 7.78 0.09 9.38
N GLU A 494 7.42 -1.05 9.99
CA GLU A 494 8.31 -2.21 10.06
C GLU A 494 8.63 -2.77 8.67
N LYS A 495 7.62 -2.87 7.80
CA LYS A 495 7.77 -3.43 6.45
C LYS A 495 8.64 -2.57 5.53
N HIS A 496 8.67 -1.25 5.71
CA HIS A 496 9.34 -0.31 4.81
C HIS A 496 10.53 0.40 5.46
N ARG A 497 11.02 -0.13 6.58
CA ARG A 497 12.23 0.38 7.22
C ARG A 497 13.46 -0.16 6.50
N LEU A 498 14.23 0.74 5.89
CA LEU A 498 15.51 0.38 5.30
C LEU A 498 16.57 0.23 6.40
N PRO A 499 17.37 -0.84 6.41
CA PRO A 499 18.45 -0.98 7.37
C PRO A 499 19.48 0.15 7.21
N GLY A 500 19.80 0.83 8.31
CA GLY A 500 20.77 1.93 8.33
C GLY A 500 20.21 3.31 7.94
N VAL A 501 18.93 3.43 7.60
CA VAL A 501 18.28 4.72 7.31
C VAL A 501 17.17 4.98 8.34
N ALA A 502 17.09 6.21 8.85
CA ALA A 502 15.99 6.61 9.72
C ALA A 502 14.69 6.76 8.89
N GLY A 503 13.56 6.39 9.48
CA GLY A 503 12.24 6.51 8.84
C GLY A 503 11.81 5.30 8.00
N ALA A 504 10.59 5.38 7.48
CA ALA A 504 10.01 4.41 6.56
C ALA A 504 9.98 5.00 5.15
N TRP A 505 10.40 4.23 4.16
CA TRP A 505 10.57 4.70 2.77
C TRP A 505 9.85 3.76 1.81
N LEU A 506 8.99 4.30 0.94
CA LEU A 506 8.42 3.48 -0.12
C LEU A 506 9.43 3.27 -1.25
N PRO A 507 9.57 2.03 -1.75
CA PRO A 507 10.30 1.78 -2.98
C PRO A 507 9.60 2.45 -4.16
N LEU A 508 10.36 2.78 -5.22
CA LEU A 508 9.78 3.28 -6.48
C LEU A 508 8.63 2.38 -6.95
N CYS A 509 7.50 3.00 -7.29
CA CYS A 509 6.26 2.31 -7.70
C CYS A 509 5.61 1.42 -6.62
N GLY A 510 6.12 1.44 -5.39
CA GLY A 510 5.52 0.81 -4.22
C GLY A 510 4.23 1.52 -3.78
N LYS A 511 3.40 0.77 -3.06
CA LYS A 511 2.18 1.27 -2.42
C LYS A 511 2.16 0.83 -0.95
N ALA A 512 1.77 1.74 -0.08
CA ALA A 512 1.59 1.48 1.35
C ALA A 512 0.18 1.90 1.74
N ALA A 513 -0.52 1.01 2.45
CA ALA A 513 -1.75 1.39 3.13
C ALA A 513 -1.40 2.23 4.36
N LEU A 514 -2.17 3.28 4.58
CA LEU A 514 -2.08 4.15 5.74
C LEU A 514 -3.41 4.06 6.50
N ASP A 515 -3.41 4.53 7.73
CA ASP A 515 -4.63 4.75 8.51
C ASP A 515 -5.00 6.23 8.45
N CYS A 516 -6.22 6.56 8.86
CA CYS A 516 -6.62 7.95 9.08
C CYS A 516 -6.31 8.37 10.52
N GLU A 517 -6.00 9.65 10.72
CA GLU A 517 -5.84 10.20 12.06
C GLU A 517 -7.11 10.02 12.92
N PRO A 518 -6.99 9.96 14.26
CA PRO A 518 -8.14 9.80 15.15
C PRO A 518 -9.16 10.92 14.96
N GLY A 519 -10.40 10.55 14.61
CA GLY A 519 -11.46 11.49 14.22
C GLY A 519 -11.76 11.51 12.72
N PHE A 520 -10.99 10.78 11.91
CA PHE A 520 -11.21 10.58 10.48
C PHE A 520 -11.37 9.10 10.13
N HIS A 521 -12.07 8.79 9.04
CA HIS A 521 -12.27 7.45 8.50
C HIS A 521 -12.04 7.44 6.99
N GLY A 522 -11.58 6.31 6.47
CA GLY A 522 -11.24 6.14 5.06
C GLY A 522 -10.26 4.98 4.84
N ALA A 523 -9.85 4.78 3.60
CA ALA A 523 -8.82 3.82 3.23
C ALA A 523 -7.69 4.55 2.46
N PRO A 524 -6.91 5.41 3.15
CA PRO A 524 -5.84 6.14 2.51
C PRO A 524 -4.68 5.20 2.17
N ALA A 525 -3.99 5.50 1.09
CA ALA A 525 -2.79 4.79 0.69
C ALA A 525 -1.84 5.74 -0.03
N LEU A 526 -0.55 5.53 0.15
CA LEU A 526 0.49 6.30 -0.50
C LEU A 526 1.13 5.46 -1.59
N ARG A 527 1.25 6.01 -2.80
CA ARG A 527 2.00 5.39 -3.90
C ARG A 527 3.28 6.20 -4.15
N CYS A 528 4.40 5.53 -4.39
CA CYS A 528 5.61 6.19 -4.85
C CYS A 528 5.61 6.24 -6.39
N SER A 529 5.66 7.44 -6.98
CA SER A 529 5.69 7.62 -8.43
C SER A 529 7.03 7.17 -9.04
N PRO A 530 7.10 6.90 -10.37
CA PRO A 530 8.37 6.62 -11.06
C PRO A 530 9.37 7.78 -10.98
N ARG A 531 8.89 8.99 -10.63
CA ARG A 531 9.69 10.20 -10.47
C ARG A 531 10.25 10.36 -9.06
N GLY A 532 9.98 9.42 -8.15
CA GLY A 532 10.46 9.48 -6.76
C GLY A 532 9.69 10.45 -5.87
N LYS A 533 8.46 10.80 -6.26
CA LYS A 533 7.51 11.61 -5.46
C LYS A 533 6.35 10.79 -4.92
N TYR A 534 5.83 11.15 -3.76
CA TYR A 534 4.65 10.51 -3.20
C TYR A 534 3.37 11.01 -3.86
N GLU A 535 2.51 10.07 -4.26
CA GLU A 535 1.19 10.31 -4.82
C GLU A 535 0.14 9.74 -3.85
N PRO A 536 -0.59 10.58 -3.10
CA PRO A 536 -1.63 10.12 -2.20
C PRO A 536 -2.82 9.58 -2.98
N THR A 537 -3.35 8.44 -2.54
CA THR A 537 -4.53 7.79 -3.09
C THR A 537 -5.53 7.51 -1.96
N GLY A 538 -6.81 7.72 -2.21
CA GLY A 538 -7.82 7.69 -1.15
C GLY A 538 -7.88 8.99 -0.36
N LEU A 539 -8.89 9.10 0.51
CA LEU A 539 -9.18 10.31 1.29
C LEU A 539 -9.59 9.90 2.70
N CYS A 540 -9.16 10.68 3.69
CA CYS A 540 -9.66 10.61 5.05
C CYS A 540 -10.77 11.64 5.22
N LYS A 541 -11.96 11.19 5.63
CA LYS A 541 -13.13 12.04 5.87
C LYS A 541 -13.40 12.13 7.37
N PRO A 542 -13.81 13.29 7.90
CA PRO A 542 -14.13 13.42 9.31
C PRO A 542 -15.23 12.43 9.70
N ILE A 543 -15.07 11.77 10.85
CA ILE A 543 -16.08 10.91 11.45
C ILE A 543 -17.22 11.81 11.93
N ARG A 544 -18.44 11.43 11.55
CA ARG A 544 -19.66 12.14 11.93
C ARG A 544 -20.36 11.33 13.01
N CYS A 545 -20.81 12.01 14.06
CA CYS A 545 -21.74 11.39 14.99
C CYS A 545 -23.14 11.32 14.35
N GLY A 546 -23.87 10.25 14.65
CA GLY A 546 -25.29 10.15 14.29
C GLY A 546 -26.10 11.26 14.97
N GLN A 547 -27.34 11.46 14.51
CA GLN A 547 -28.24 12.45 15.13
C GLN A 547 -28.33 12.20 16.65
N PRO A 548 -28.02 13.19 17.49
CA PRO A 548 -28.14 13.04 18.94
C PRO A 548 -29.62 12.80 19.31
N GLY A 549 -29.87 11.99 20.34
CA GLY A 549 -31.22 11.71 20.80
C GLY A 549 -31.94 12.99 21.25
N GLU A 550 -33.22 13.13 20.90
CA GLU A 550 -34.01 14.36 21.17
C GLU A 550 -34.22 14.61 22.68
N GLU A 551 -34.27 13.53 23.48
CA GLU A 551 -34.45 13.59 24.93
C GLU A 551 -33.50 12.60 25.62
N VAL A 552 -32.72 13.09 26.59
CA VAL A 552 -31.74 12.31 27.36
C VAL A 552 -31.79 12.75 28.82
N GLY A 553 -32.12 11.83 29.73
CA GLY A 553 -32.08 12.08 31.18
C GLY A 553 -32.88 13.30 31.65
N HIS A 554 -34.14 13.41 31.24
CA HIS A 554 -35.02 14.56 31.53
C HIS A 554 -34.51 15.91 31.00
N ALA A 555 -33.69 15.89 29.95
CA ALA A 555 -33.23 17.08 29.24
C ALA A 555 -33.51 16.98 27.73
N ARG A 556 -33.80 18.13 27.10
CA ARG A 556 -34.02 18.25 25.66
C ARG A 556 -32.89 19.02 24.99
N LEU A 557 -32.60 18.64 23.75
CA LEU A 557 -31.53 19.29 22.99
C LEU A 557 -31.81 20.78 22.81
N HIS A 558 -30.82 21.62 23.05
CA HIS A 558 -30.96 23.06 22.94
C HIS A 558 -31.24 23.48 21.48
N LYS A 559 -32.16 24.44 21.29
CA LYS A 559 -32.67 24.81 19.95
C LYS A 559 -31.58 25.31 18.98
N SER A 560 -30.50 25.92 19.47
CA SER A 560 -29.39 26.35 18.61
C SER A 560 -28.64 25.18 17.98
N ASP A 561 -28.52 24.07 18.72
CA ASP A 561 -27.71 22.91 18.34
C ASP A 561 -28.47 21.97 17.40
N LEU A 562 -29.80 22.13 17.32
CA LEU A 562 -30.69 21.46 16.36
C LEU A 562 -30.51 21.92 14.90
N VAL A 563 -29.96 23.12 14.68
CA VAL A 563 -29.79 23.68 13.32
C VAL A 563 -28.61 23.03 12.59
N ILE A 564 -27.69 22.43 13.35
CA ILE A 564 -26.44 21.86 12.85
C ILE A 564 -26.75 20.50 12.23
N ARG A 565 -26.58 20.37 10.91
CA ARG A 565 -26.86 19.12 10.17
C ARG A 565 -25.69 18.14 10.12
N GLU A 566 -24.49 18.58 10.48
CA GLU A 566 -23.27 17.77 10.43
C GLU A 566 -22.49 17.91 11.74
N TRP A 567 -22.57 16.89 12.60
CA TRP A 567 -21.84 16.84 13.87
C TRP A 567 -20.50 16.11 13.70
N THR A 568 -19.39 16.84 13.74
CA THR A 568 -18.04 16.29 13.62
C THR A 568 -17.48 15.85 14.97
N SER A 569 -16.44 15.00 14.96
CA SER A 569 -15.71 14.62 16.17
C SER A 569 -15.26 15.84 16.99
N ASP A 570 -15.29 15.71 18.31
CA ASP A 570 -14.98 16.74 19.31
C ASP A 570 -16.00 17.90 19.44
N MET A 571 -17.08 17.89 18.66
CA MET A 571 -18.18 18.83 18.84
C MET A 571 -18.90 18.60 20.18
N VAL A 572 -19.23 19.69 20.88
CA VAL A 572 -19.98 19.67 22.15
C VAL A 572 -21.33 20.33 21.93
N ILE A 573 -22.40 19.62 22.26
CA ILE A 573 -23.78 20.11 22.22
C ILE A 573 -24.38 20.15 23.63
N SER A 574 -25.33 21.04 23.85
CA SER A 574 -25.93 21.30 25.15
C SER A 574 -27.39 20.86 25.21
N TYR A 575 -27.80 20.29 26.34
CA TYR A 575 -29.17 19.93 26.64
C TYR A 575 -29.71 20.82 27.77
N GLU A 576 -30.98 21.21 27.67
CA GLU A 576 -31.72 21.96 28.68
C GLU A 576 -32.68 21.02 29.42
N CYS A 577 -32.66 21.04 30.75
CA CYS A 577 -33.57 20.23 31.56
C CYS A 577 -35.04 20.61 31.28
N ILE A 578 -35.90 19.60 31.26
CA ILE A 578 -37.34 19.76 31.12
C ILE A 578 -37.89 20.38 32.42
N ARG A 579 -39.04 21.08 32.34
CA ARG A 579 -39.70 21.70 33.51
C ARG A 579 -39.82 20.71 34.69
N GLY A 580 -39.54 21.20 35.90
CA GLY A 580 -39.47 20.39 37.13
C GLY A 580 -38.09 19.82 37.46
N PHE A 581 -37.10 19.97 36.57
CA PHE A 581 -35.73 19.52 36.79
C PHE A 581 -34.71 20.66 36.57
N VAL A 582 -33.66 20.69 37.37
CA VAL A 582 -32.56 21.66 37.28
C VAL A 582 -31.23 20.92 37.11
N GLY A 583 -30.37 21.44 36.23
CA GLY A 583 -29.10 20.82 35.89
C GLY A 583 -28.60 21.29 34.53
N LYS A 584 -27.48 20.72 34.08
CA LYS A 584 -26.92 20.96 32.74
C LYS A 584 -26.32 19.66 32.23
N ILE A 585 -26.85 19.13 31.13
CA ILE A 585 -26.28 17.97 30.42
C ILE A 585 -25.54 18.46 29.18
N ARG A 586 -24.32 17.97 28.97
CA ARG A 586 -23.51 18.23 27.77
C ARG A 586 -23.16 16.91 27.11
N ALA A 587 -23.30 16.85 25.79
CA ALA A 587 -22.87 15.69 25.00
C ALA A 587 -21.68 16.05 24.14
N LYS A 588 -20.63 15.21 24.15
CA LYS A 588 -19.45 15.37 23.29
C LYS A 588 -19.43 14.25 22.25
N CYS A 589 -19.24 14.61 20.98
CA CYS A 589 -19.05 13.63 19.92
C CYS A 589 -17.65 13.01 20.05
N GLY A 590 -17.58 11.74 20.41
CA GLY A 590 -16.33 11.00 20.54
C GLY A 590 -15.68 10.71 19.19
N LYS A 591 -14.38 10.40 19.21
CA LYS A 591 -13.60 10.07 18.00
C LYS A 591 -14.05 8.79 17.29
N GLU A 592 -14.84 7.94 17.95
CA GLU A 592 -15.46 6.74 17.39
C GLU A 592 -16.85 7.00 16.76
N GLY A 593 -17.31 8.25 16.73
CA GLY A 593 -18.65 8.60 16.22
C GLY A 593 -19.79 8.31 17.20
N ARG A 594 -19.49 8.09 18.49
CA ARG A 594 -20.48 7.91 19.57
C ARG A 594 -20.55 9.15 20.46
N TRP A 595 -21.76 9.49 20.92
CA TRP A 595 -21.99 10.56 21.90
C TRP A 595 -21.62 10.10 23.31
N THR A 596 -20.87 10.93 24.04
CA THR A 596 -20.63 10.77 25.48
C THR A 596 -21.33 11.90 26.24
N PHE A 597 -22.21 11.55 27.18
CA PHE A 597 -23.00 12.50 27.96
C PHE A 597 -22.35 12.77 29.32
N THR A 598 -22.37 14.03 29.75
CA THR A 598 -21.86 14.47 31.06
C THR A 598 -22.85 15.43 31.72
N GLY A 599 -23.04 15.26 33.03
CA GLY A 599 -24.04 16.00 33.81
C GLY A 599 -25.33 15.22 34.00
N GLU A 600 -26.22 15.76 34.83
CA GLU A 600 -27.52 15.17 35.17
C GLU A 600 -28.52 16.30 35.46
N CYS A 601 -29.81 16.02 35.28
CA CYS A 601 -30.90 16.90 35.66
C CYS A 601 -31.56 16.32 36.92
N THR A 602 -31.56 17.07 38.02
CA THR A 602 -32.15 16.64 39.30
C THR A 602 -33.48 17.32 39.53
N GLU A 603 -34.41 16.61 40.15
CA GLU A 603 -35.75 17.11 40.46
C GLU A 603 -35.70 18.31 41.43
N VAL A 604 -36.55 19.32 41.19
CA VAL A 604 -36.68 20.49 42.07
C VAL A 604 -37.78 20.22 43.11
N LEU A 605 -37.40 20.22 44.38
CA LEU A 605 -38.30 20.12 45.52
C LEU A 605 -38.43 21.49 46.20
N CYS A 606 -39.67 21.94 46.43
CA CYS A 606 -39.93 23.11 47.27
C CYS A 606 -39.87 22.75 48.76
N PRO A 607 -39.41 23.68 49.61
CA PRO A 607 -39.48 23.55 51.06
C PRO A 607 -40.94 23.56 51.54
N ASP A 608 -41.17 23.32 52.84
CA ASP A 608 -42.52 23.37 53.40
C ASP A 608 -43.22 24.72 53.15
N PRO A 609 -44.54 24.71 52.91
CA PRO A 609 -45.29 25.90 52.51
C PRO A 609 -45.27 26.97 53.60
N PRO A 610 -45.17 28.26 53.23
CA PRO A 610 -45.00 29.36 54.18
C PRO A 610 -46.22 29.54 55.09
N THR A 611 -45.98 29.92 56.34
CA THR A 611 -47.05 30.32 57.26
C THR A 611 -47.54 31.72 56.93
N ILE A 612 -48.83 31.89 56.65
CA ILE A 612 -49.43 33.17 56.25
C ILE A 612 -50.20 33.78 57.42
N ALA A 613 -49.93 35.04 57.76
CA ALA A 613 -50.64 35.72 58.84
C ALA A 613 -52.14 35.83 58.54
N ARG A 614 -52.99 35.51 59.53
CA ARG A 614 -54.47 35.61 59.46
C ARG A 614 -55.14 34.67 58.44
N ALA A 615 -54.42 33.65 57.96
CA ALA A 615 -54.97 32.59 57.11
C ALA A 615 -54.47 31.21 57.57
N LYS A 616 -55.27 30.17 57.36
CA LYS A 616 -54.89 28.77 57.58
C LYS A 616 -54.95 27.99 56.27
N PRO A 617 -54.03 27.03 56.03
CA PRO A 617 -54.13 26.17 54.86
C PRO A 617 -55.44 25.36 54.90
N LEU A 618 -56.01 25.09 53.73
CA LEU A 618 -57.23 24.28 53.60
C LEU A 618 -56.99 22.76 53.78
N LEU A 619 -55.72 22.34 53.83
CA LEU A 619 -55.31 20.96 54.06
C LEU A 619 -55.11 20.71 55.56
N GLU A 620 -55.38 19.48 56.02
CA GLU A 620 -55.12 19.10 57.42
C GLU A 620 -53.61 19.07 57.72
N PRO A 621 -53.17 19.36 58.96
CA PRO A 621 -51.75 19.41 59.32
C PRO A 621 -50.98 18.12 58.99
N SER A 622 -51.63 16.96 59.15
CA SER A 622 -51.09 15.62 58.84
C SER A 622 -50.82 15.40 57.35
N GLU A 623 -51.57 16.09 56.48
CA GLU A 623 -51.40 16.03 55.02
C GLU A 623 -50.34 17.03 54.53
N LEU A 624 -50.01 18.04 55.34
CA LEU A 624 -49.00 19.04 55.03
C LEU A 624 -47.57 18.52 55.28
N GLU A 625 -47.36 17.79 56.39
CA GLU A 625 -46.05 17.26 56.81
C GLU A 625 -45.57 16.05 55.99
N ASN A 626 -46.50 15.26 55.42
CA ASN A 626 -46.16 14.05 54.66
C ASN A 626 -46.08 14.27 53.13
N ARG A 627 -46.22 15.50 52.66
CA ARG A 627 -46.33 15.80 51.23
C ARG A 627 -45.09 16.51 50.72
N THR A 628 -44.44 15.91 49.73
CA THR A 628 -43.35 16.55 48.98
C THR A 628 -43.91 17.52 47.95
N TRP A 629 -43.48 18.78 48.00
CA TRP A 629 -43.96 19.85 47.12
C TRP A 629 -43.10 19.93 45.86
N GLN A 630 -43.66 19.57 44.72
CA GLN A 630 -42.99 19.66 43.42
C GLN A 630 -43.32 20.97 42.70
N ALA A 631 -42.41 21.42 41.85
CA ALA A 631 -42.62 22.57 40.96
C ALA A 631 -43.95 22.46 40.20
N GLY A 632 -44.75 23.51 40.25
CA GLY A 632 -46.08 23.61 39.65
C GLY A 632 -47.26 23.29 40.58
N MET A 633 -47.03 22.67 41.75
CA MET A 633 -48.09 22.42 42.74
C MET A 633 -48.58 23.72 43.39
N SER A 634 -49.86 23.77 43.78
CA SER A 634 -50.46 24.94 44.45
C SER A 634 -51.25 24.56 45.69
N LEU A 635 -51.11 25.37 46.75
CA LEU A 635 -51.76 25.25 48.04
C LEU A 635 -52.68 26.45 48.27
N ARG A 636 -53.92 26.20 48.68
CA ARG A 636 -54.90 27.26 49.00
C ARG A 636 -55.02 27.46 50.51
N TYR A 637 -55.14 28.72 50.91
CA TYR A 637 -55.35 29.15 52.28
C TYR A 637 -56.71 29.84 52.41
N GLN A 638 -57.37 29.60 53.55
CA GLN A 638 -58.60 30.23 53.96
C GLN A 638 -58.30 31.31 55.01
N CYS A 639 -58.80 32.52 54.78
CA CYS A 639 -58.70 33.60 55.75
C CYS A 639 -59.49 33.26 57.03
N LEU A 640 -58.97 33.69 58.17
CA LEU A 640 -59.64 33.54 59.47
C LEU A 640 -60.66 34.66 59.65
N ASP A 641 -61.84 34.37 60.21
CA ASP A 641 -62.84 35.39 60.55
C ASP A 641 -62.22 36.48 61.45
N PRO A 642 -62.50 37.78 61.22
CA PRO A 642 -63.49 38.37 60.31
C PRO A 642 -62.95 38.71 58.90
N PHE A 643 -61.81 38.14 58.49
CA PHE A 643 -61.18 38.46 57.20
C PHE A 643 -61.70 37.57 56.08
N VAL A 644 -61.89 38.16 54.89
CA VAL A 644 -62.40 37.45 53.71
C VAL A 644 -61.36 37.51 52.58
N GLY A 645 -61.17 36.39 51.87
CA GLY A 645 -60.23 36.24 50.77
C GLY A 645 -59.77 34.81 50.57
N ILE A 646 -59.09 34.53 49.46
CA ILE A 646 -58.41 33.26 49.18
C ILE A 646 -56.98 33.59 48.81
N ILE A 647 -56.02 32.93 49.46
CA ILE A 647 -54.59 33.04 49.12
C ILE A 647 -54.14 31.71 48.52
N THR A 648 -53.39 31.77 47.43
CA THR A 648 -52.82 30.59 46.77
C THR A 648 -51.30 30.69 46.75
N ALA A 649 -50.61 29.74 47.37
CA ALA A 649 -49.16 29.58 47.26
C ALA A 649 -48.85 28.59 46.13
N ARG A 650 -48.02 28.97 45.16
CA ARG A 650 -47.59 28.11 44.06
C ARG A 650 -46.08 27.86 44.13
N CYS A 651 -45.66 26.61 44.11
CA CYS A 651 -44.24 26.23 44.01
C CYS A 651 -43.78 26.46 42.57
N GLU A 652 -42.80 27.33 42.37
CA GLU A 652 -42.26 27.68 41.05
C GLU A 652 -41.02 26.83 40.70
N ASP A 653 -40.57 26.93 39.45
CA ASP A 653 -39.43 26.16 38.90
C ASP A 653 -38.07 26.46 39.60
N ASP A 654 -38.01 27.52 40.42
CA ASP A 654 -36.84 27.90 41.23
C ASP A 654 -36.82 27.24 42.62
N GLY A 655 -37.84 26.44 42.95
CA GLY A 655 -37.98 25.79 44.25
C GLY A 655 -38.53 26.70 45.35
N ASN A 656 -39.12 27.86 45.01
CA ASN A 656 -39.74 28.76 45.97
C ASN A 656 -41.27 28.83 45.82
N PHE A 657 -41.97 29.11 46.93
CA PHE A 657 -43.40 29.41 46.90
C PHE A 657 -43.66 30.89 46.60
N VAL A 658 -44.42 31.15 45.54
CA VAL A 658 -44.95 32.48 45.22
C VAL A 658 -46.40 32.59 45.70
N LEU A 659 -46.70 33.65 46.46
CA LEU A 659 -48.01 33.89 47.05
C LEU A 659 -48.88 34.79 46.15
N HIS A 660 -50.11 34.36 45.88
CA HIS A 660 -51.12 35.13 45.17
C HIS A 660 -52.37 35.33 46.03
N GLY A 661 -52.77 36.59 46.27
CA GLY A 661 -53.94 36.97 47.06
C GLY A 661 -53.60 37.54 48.46
N ARG A 662 -54.60 38.11 49.14
CA ARG A 662 -54.50 38.61 50.53
C ARG A 662 -55.85 38.54 51.24
N CYS A 663 -55.84 38.54 52.58
CA CYS A 663 -57.05 38.59 53.41
C CYS A 663 -57.43 40.05 53.71
N LEU A 664 -58.68 40.45 53.44
CA LEU A 664 -59.19 41.82 53.63
C LEU A 664 -60.15 41.91 54.82
N ALA A 665 -60.10 43.02 55.57
CA ALA A 665 -61.00 43.29 56.69
C ALA A 665 -62.42 43.68 56.23
N PHE A 666 -63.42 43.36 57.07
CA PHE A 666 -64.83 43.61 56.80
C PHE A 666 -65.48 44.51 57.87
N CYS A 667 -65.99 45.67 57.48
CA CYS A 667 -66.70 46.60 58.35
C CYS A 667 -68.20 46.29 58.41
N LYS A 668 -68.80 46.52 59.60
CA LYS A 668 -70.24 46.35 59.86
C LYS A 668 -71.06 47.52 59.29
N THR A 669 -72.27 47.77 59.79
CA THR A 669 -73.12 48.88 59.36
C THR A 669 -72.44 50.24 59.55
N PRO A 670 -72.52 51.18 58.58
CA PRO A 670 -71.97 52.52 58.71
C PRO A 670 -72.55 53.29 59.92
N PRO A 671 -71.77 54.13 60.62
CA PRO A 671 -72.25 54.88 61.77
C PRO A 671 -73.28 55.95 61.38
N ALA A 672 -74.15 56.35 62.31
CA ALA A 672 -75.07 57.47 62.09
C ALA A 672 -74.31 58.80 62.15
N VAL A 673 -74.56 59.70 61.19
CA VAL A 673 -73.98 61.06 61.14
C VAL A 673 -75.09 62.08 61.46
N PRO A 674 -74.86 63.04 62.39
CA PRO A 674 -75.85 64.07 62.70
C PRO A 674 -76.21 64.93 61.48
N ASN A 675 -77.50 65.21 61.30
CA ASN A 675 -78.02 66.04 60.21
C ASN A 675 -77.67 65.55 58.80
N ALA A 676 -77.35 64.26 58.64
CA ALA A 676 -77.09 63.63 57.36
C ALA A 676 -77.72 62.22 57.30
N ILE A 677 -78.17 61.83 56.11
CA ILE A 677 -78.75 60.51 55.83
C ILE A 677 -77.77 59.79 54.90
N ALA A 678 -77.42 58.55 55.24
CA ALA A 678 -76.49 57.77 54.44
C ALA A 678 -77.12 57.41 53.09
N ASP A 679 -76.40 57.74 52.01
CA ASP A 679 -76.80 57.52 50.61
C ASP A 679 -76.23 56.17 50.16
N TYR A 680 -76.91 55.08 50.56
CA TYR A 680 -76.61 53.74 50.06
C TYR A 680 -77.89 52.93 49.83
N ASN A 681 -77.83 52.03 48.84
CA ASN A 681 -78.92 51.12 48.52
C ASN A 681 -78.90 49.91 49.48
N ASN A 682 -80.06 49.45 49.97
CA ASN A 682 -80.15 48.36 50.96
C ASN A 682 -79.49 47.03 50.53
N SER A 683 -79.28 46.83 49.22
CA SER A 683 -78.57 45.67 48.68
C SER A 683 -77.07 45.65 49.01
N VAL A 684 -76.43 46.82 49.16
CA VAL A 684 -75.00 46.94 49.48
C VAL A 684 -74.77 46.77 50.99
N ALA A 685 -75.73 47.17 51.83
CA ALA A 685 -75.67 47.00 53.28
C ALA A 685 -75.76 45.53 53.73
N GLY A 686 -76.40 44.66 52.93
CA GLY A 686 -76.50 43.22 53.21
C GLY A 686 -75.24 42.42 52.90
N ILE A 687 -74.40 42.91 51.98
CA ILE A 687 -73.12 42.28 51.63
C ILE A 687 -72.07 42.70 52.65
N GLY A 688 -72.08 43.96 53.09
CA GLY A 688 -71.12 44.58 54.02
C GLY A 688 -69.91 45.19 53.29
N TRP A 689 -69.10 45.96 54.02
CA TRP A 689 -68.12 46.88 53.42
C TRP A 689 -66.70 46.38 53.65
N SER A 690 -65.93 46.17 52.58
CA SER A 690 -64.51 45.80 52.71
C SER A 690 -63.63 47.04 52.94
N GLU A 691 -62.46 46.80 53.52
CA GLU A 691 -61.39 47.79 53.64
C GLU A 691 -61.23 48.66 52.38
N GLY A 692 -61.19 49.98 52.58
CA GLY A 692 -61.03 51.00 51.52
C GLY A 692 -62.34 51.49 50.88
N MET A 693 -63.48 50.82 51.10
CA MET A 693 -64.76 51.30 50.57
C MET A 693 -65.29 52.54 51.33
N ARG A 694 -65.98 53.44 50.62
CA ARG A 694 -66.51 54.72 51.14
C ARG A 694 -68.03 54.81 51.01
N VAL A 695 -68.69 55.24 52.08
CA VAL A 695 -70.14 55.52 52.14
C VAL A 695 -70.34 57.02 52.13
N LYS A 696 -71.17 57.53 51.22
CA LYS A 696 -71.53 58.95 51.15
C LYS A 696 -72.77 59.22 52.02
N TYR A 697 -72.84 60.39 52.64
CA TYR A 697 -74.03 60.87 53.33
C TYR A 697 -74.49 62.19 52.69
N ASP A 698 -75.80 62.35 52.57
CA ASP A 698 -76.46 63.57 52.11
C ASP A 698 -77.00 64.36 53.30
N CYS A 699 -76.73 65.67 53.36
CA CYS A 699 -77.21 66.53 54.43
C CYS A 699 -78.73 66.72 54.38
N SER A 700 -79.36 66.77 55.56
CA SER A 700 -80.80 67.05 55.71
C SER A 700 -81.16 68.47 55.21
N PRO A 701 -82.41 68.72 54.78
CA PRO A 701 -82.84 70.05 54.32
C PRO A 701 -82.52 71.17 55.35
N GLY A 702 -81.98 72.30 54.87
CA GLY A 702 -81.49 73.40 55.72
C GLY A 702 -80.02 73.30 56.14
N TRP A 703 -79.34 72.20 55.76
CA TRP A 703 -77.93 71.96 56.01
C TRP A 703 -77.19 71.65 54.70
N SER A 704 -75.93 72.07 54.59
CA SER A 704 -75.07 71.80 53.42
C SER A 704 -73.66 71.40 53.83
N GLY A 705 -73.06 70.51 53.04
CA GLY A 705 -71.75 69.92 53.32
C GLY A 705 -71.62 68.56 52.62
N THR A 706 -70.44 67.96 52.71
CA THR A 706 -70.18 66.60 52.24
C THR A 706 -69.63 65.76 53.38
N VAL A 707 -70.17 64.56 53.58
CA VAL A 707 -69.70 63.63 54.62
C VAL A 707 -69.50 62.24 54.03
N PHE A 708 -68.38 61.60 54.36
CA PHE A 708 -68.03 60.25 53.94
C PHE A 708 -67.59 59.39 55.12
N ALA A 709 -67.94 58.10 55.13
CA ALA A 709 -67.37 57.11 56.05
C ALA A 709 -66.53 56.07 55.29
N THR A 710 -65.26 55.91 55.63
CA THR A 710 -64.33 54.96 54.99
C THR A 710 -64.05 53.76 55.90
N CYS A 711 -64.18 52.53 55.39
CA CYS A 711 -63.82 51.31 56.13
C CYS A 711 -62.29 51.13 56.19
N ARG A 712 -61.72 51.02 57.41
CA ARG A 712 -60.27 50.87 57.64
C ARG A 712 -59.84 49.41 57.78
N GLU A 713 -58.53 49.17 57.79
CA GLU A 713 -57.89 47.85 57.93
C GLU A 713 -58.19 47.15 59.28
N ASP A 714 -58.68 47.90 60.28
CA ASP A 714 -59.10 47.41 61.60
C ASP A 714 -60.59 46.99 61.66
N GLY A 715 -61.33 47.14 60.55
CA GLY A 715 -62.77 46.87 60.50
C GLY A 715 -63.64 47.96 61.13
N GLN A 716 -63.10 49.16 61.41
CA GLN A 716 -63.85 50.33 61.88
C GLN A 716 -64.00 51.40 60.79
N TYR A 717 -65.03 52.24 60.91
CA TYR A 717 -65.22 53.39 60.01
C TYR A 717 -64.49 54.64 60.50
N SER A 718 -63.90 55.38 59.55
CA SER A 718 -63.43 56.76 59.74
C SER A 718 -64.38 57.72 59.03
N VAL A 719 -64.97 58.67 59.75
CA VAL A 719 -65.90 59.67 59.20
C VAL A 719 -65.17 60.97 58.91
N GLU A 720 -65.31 61.47 57.68
CA GLU A 720 -64.71 62.71 57.18
C GLU A 720 -65.82 63.67 56.71
N GLY A 721 -65.80 64.92 57.18
CA GLY A 721 -66.74 65.98 56.78
C GLY A 721 -67.82 66.32 57.82
N SER A 722 -68.57 67.40 57.59
CA SER A 722 -69.72 67.81 58.41
C SER A 722 -70.76 68.61 57.62
N CYS A 723 -72.03 68.56 58.04
CA CYS A 723 -73.13 69.38 57.51
C CYS A 723 -73.26 70.68 58.34
N LYS A 724 -73.37 71.85 57.69
CA LYS A 724 -73.50 73.19 58.32
C LYS A 724 -74.80 73.89 57.90
N ALA A 725 -75.37 74.74 58.75
CA ALA A 725 -76.62 75.46 58.50
C ALA A 725 -76.48 76.57 57.42
N GLN A 726 -77.56 76.90 56.70
CA GLN A 726 -77.60 77.96 55.67
C GLN A 726 -78.56 79.11 56.03
N CYS A 727 -78.24 80.34 55.64
CA CYS A 727 -79.14 81.51 55.74
C CYS A 727 -80.15 81.59 54.57
N PRO A 728 -81.38 82.11 54.80
CA PRO A 728 -82.39 82.34 53.77
C PRO A 728 -82.02 83.47 52.78
N ASP A 729 -82.75 83.64 51.68
CA ASP A 729 -82.49 84.68 50.65
C ASP A 729 -82.62 86.12 51.20
N LEU A 730 -81.53 86.90 51.10
CA LEU A 730 -81.45 88.29 51.62
C LEU A 730 -82.42 89.23 50.91
N ASN A 731 -82.66 89.02 49.62
CA ASN A 731 -83.55 89.85 48.81
C ASN A 731 -85.00 89.74 49.30
N LYS A 732 -85.40 88.52 49.67
CA LYS A 732 -86.71 88.25 50.26
C LYS A 732 -86.89 88.95 51.61
N ILE A 733 -85.88 88.91 52.49
CA ILE A 733 -85.95 89.57 53.80
C ILE A 733 -86.03 91.10 53.67
N LEU A 734 -85.20 91.72 52.81
CA LEU A 734 -85.24 93.16 52.60
C LEU A 734 -86.60 93.62 52.06
N HIS A 735 -87.18 92.85 51.14
CA HIS A 735 -88.51 93.11 50.59
C HIS A 735 -89.61 92.97 51.65
N ASP A 736 -89.57 91.91 52.46
CA ASP A 736 -90.58 91.66 53.49
C ASP A 736 -90.50 92.70 54.64
N THR A 737 -89.30 93.17 54.97
CA THR A 737 -89.07 94.07 56.13
C THR A 737 -89.31 95.54 55.79
N TYR A 738 -88.85 96.02 54.64
CA TYR A 738 -88.86 97.45 54.28
C TYR A 738 -89.83 97.78 53.13
N GLY A 739 -90.50 96.78 52.55
CA GLY A 739 -91.42 96.93 51.42
C GLY A 739 -90.70 97.21 50.09
N ALA A 740 -91.42 97.11 48.97
CA ALA A 740 -90.84 97.16 47.61
C ALA A 740 -89.99 98.42 47.30
N SER A 741 -90.18 99.52 48.03
CA SER A 741 -89.44 100.78 47.85
C SER A 741 -88.00 100.76 48.39
N TRP A 742 -87.56 99.71 49.10
CA TRP A 742 -86.17 99.66 49.60
C TRP A 742 -85.14 99.74 48.47
N ALA A 743 -85.46 99.19 47.30
CA ALA A 743 -84.62 99.21 46.10
C ALA A 743 -84.46 100.62 45.50
N ASP A 744 -85.32 101.58 45.85
CA ASP A 744 -85.22 102.98 45.38
C ASP A 744 -84.20 103.78 46.21
N VAL A 745 -83.90 103.34 47.44
CA VAL A 745 -83.05 104.05 48.41
C VAL A 745 -81.64 103.47 48.47
N ILE A 746 -81.50 102.18 48.15
CA ILE A 746 -80.25 101.43 48.21
C ILE A 746 -79.91 100.90 46.81
N SER A 747 -78.85 101.42 46.20
CA SER A 747 -78.31 100.92 44.95
C SER A 747 -77.27 99.82 45.21
N VAL A 748 -77.56 98.59 44.80
CA VAL A 748 -76.56 97.52 44.80
C VAL A 748 -75.58 97.80 43.66
N ASN A 749 -74.30 98.01 43.98
CA ASN A 749 -73.29 98.33 42.98
C ASN A 749 -73.10 97.12 42.05
N ARG A 750 -73.67 97.18 40.83
CA ARG A 750 -73.77 96.06 39.86
C ARG A 750 -72.44 95.59 39.25
N SER A 751 -71.29 96.05 39.76
CA SER A 751 -69.98 95.70 39.21
C SER A 751 -69.44 94.33 39.67
N HIS A 752 -70.11 93.63 40.58
CA HIS A 752 -69.88 92.20 40.85
C HIS A 752 -71.23 91.49 40.97
N SER A 753 -71.42 90.39 40.25
CA SER A 753 -72.58 89.50 40.41
C SER A 753 -72.52 88.83 41.79
N LEU A 754 -72.99 89.51 42.83
CA LEU A 754 -73.34 88.84 44.08
C LEU A 754 -74.69 88.16 43.85
N ASP A 755 -74.66 86.82 43.78
CA ASP A 755 -75.85 86.00 43.94
C ASP A 755 -76.43 86.28 45.33
N LEU A 756 -77.55 87.00 45.38
CA LEU A 756 -78.31 87.26 46.61
C LEU A 756 -79.08 86.00 47.08
N THR A 757 -78.96 84.89 46.35
CA THR A 757 -79.59 83.61 46.62
C THR A 757 -78.72 82.72 47.49
N GLY A 758 -78.70 83.01 48.80
CA GLY A 758 -78.18 82.12 49.84
C GLY A 758 -76.67 82.19 50.02
N SER A 759 -76.24 82.75 51.14
CA SER A 759 -74.83 82.88 51.49
C SER A 759 -74.52 82.08 52.77
N GLY A 760 -73.25 81.73 52.95
CA GLY A 760 -72.79 80.94 54.10
C GLY A 760 -72.80 81.73 55.40
N GLU A 761 -72.74 81.02 56.52
CA GLU A 761 -72.58 81.62 57.85
C GLU A 761 -71.32 82.52 57.87
N ALA A 762 -71.48 83.78 58.28
CA ALA A 762 -70.50 84.89 58.31
C ALA A 762 -70.23 85.65 56.99
N ASP A 763 -71.05 85.48 55.95
CA ASP A 763 -70.99 86.35 54.77
C ASP A 763 -71.55 87.76 55.09
N ILE A 764 -70.81 88.79 54.65
CA ILE A 764 -71.17 90.20 54.81
C ILE A 764 -71.45 90.80 53.43
N VAL A 765 -72.67 91.29 53.22
CA VAL A 765 -73.10 91.96 52.00
C VAL A 765 -73.11 93.48 52.24
N ALA A 766 -72.17 94.19 51.62
CA ALA A 766 -72.13 95.66 51.65
C ALA A 766 -73.13 96.25 50.64
N LEU A 767 -73.93 97.21 51.08
CA LEU A 767 -74.97 97.90 50.30
C LEU A 767 -74.57 99.38 50.11
N ALA A 768 -74.90 100.00 48.98
CA ALA A 768 -74.61 101.42 48.73
C ALA A 768 -75.88 102.26 48.63
N CYS A 769 -75.88 103.47 49.20
CA CYS A 769 -77.02 104.38 49.14
C CYS A 769 -77.18 105.01 47.74
N ALA A 770 -78.42 105.31 47.35
CA ALA A 770 -78.73 105.99 46.09
C ALA A 770 -78.10 107.40 46.01
N PRO A 771 -77.83 107.94 44.80
CA PRO A 771 -77.16 109.23 44.62
C PRO A 771 -77.90 110.38 45.33
N GLY A 772 -77.20 111.07 46.24
CA GLY A 772 -77.76 112.17 47.04
C GLY A 772 -78.02 111.83 48.51
N LEU A 773 -77.86 110.56 48.91
CA LEU A 773 -77.93 110.11 50.31
C LEU A 773 -76.53 109.66 50.80
N THR A 774 -76.21 109.89 52.08
CA THR A 774 -74.93 109.49 52.68
C THR A 774 -75.12 108.36 53.72
N GLY A 775 -74.32 107.29 53.60
CA GLY A 775 -74.34 106.11 54.50
C GLY A 775 -73.61 104.90 53.91
N LEU A 776 -73.24 103.92 54.75
CA LEU A 776 -72.61 102.64 54.36
C LEU A 776 -73.34 101.45 55.03
N PRO A 777 -74.54 101.08 54.56
CA PRO A 777 -75.25 99.92 55.09
C PRO A 777 -74.57 98.60 54.72
N PHE A 778 -74.62 97.60 55.60
CA PHE A 778 -74.23 96.22 55.32
C PHE A 778 -75.19 95.26 56.02
N ALA A 779 -75.32 94.03 55.51
CA ALA A 779 -76.05 92.93 56.14
C ALA A 779 -75.11 91.76 56.39
N ALA A 780 -75.21 91.11 57.55
CA ALA A 780 -74.37 89.96 57.90
C ALA A 780 -75.23 88.73 58.22
N CYS A 781 -74.90 87.57 57.63
CA CYS A 781 -75.55 86.30 57.95
C CYS A 781 -74.92 85.70 59.22
N GLN A 782 -75.65 85.71 60.33
CA GLN A 782 -75.21 85.14 61.60
C GLN A 782 -76.27 84.18 62.15
N GLU A 783 -75.85 82.95 62.49
CA GLU A 783 -76.71 81.88 63.04
C GLU A 783 -77.97 81.57 62.21
N GLY A 784 -77.87 81.61 60.87
CA GLY A 784 -78.98 81.31 59.98
C GLY A 784 -80.00 82.45 59.79
N SER A 785 -79.69 83.66 60.28
CA SER A 785 -80.51 84.87 60.11
C SER A 785 -79.68 86.05 59.61
N TRP A 786 -80.28 86.95 58.82
CA TRP A 786 -79.65 88.19 58.39
C TRP A 786 -79.82 89.28 59.46
N GLN A 787 -78.73 89.91 59.87
CA GLN A 787 -78.70 91.07 60.76
C GLN A 787 -78.30 92.35 60.03
#